data_AF-A0A1C5TS73-F1
#
_entry.id   AF-A0A1C5TS73-F1
#
_cell.length_a   1.000
_cell.length_b   1.000
_cell.length_c   1.000
_cell.angle_alpha   90.00
_cell.angle_beta   90.00
_cell.angle_gamma   90.00
#
_symmetry.space_group_name_H-M   'P 1'
#
loop_
_entity.id
_entity.type
_entity.pdbx_description
1 polymer ?
#
loop_
_entity_poly.entity_id
_entity_poly.type
_entity_poly.pdbx_seq_one_letter_code
_entity_poly.pdbx_strand_id
1 'polypeptide(L)'
;MNIKQCIHLFAAIAFSLSSCSDDSGMGNDFEPKTYNVLGKVEKGPFVSGSTITIQPMDGNLQVLGSLYSATIQDDLGNFSFGSKLFEAPYAELTANGYFFNEVEGELSSGTLNLRALVDLSDETTVNVNLLTHLKYQRIQKLIAEGVKFGEANKQAQKELFTAFGLQKYAEKDASTFSIAGGTDESAALIAISSLLLVDRSEAALTEYLAKLCREFGENGKFGSSTLQQISEDKKSLSNQLSSVRENIIDRYDDLGLKIEVKELGHFIDWDDDGLAGNETLQDGQEVKLETSELNVPNEGGTYTINISSPIPVYLTPLVDKDDDGPIDNITEDNVFNEIYEHIENDGISIEKSINENKLTIKVSRLNSRADKSTSVTIYDCLGNVVGEVKVIQEGNGNTSIPKLGRTGEQVVAGFALPIARGLSDFNLIEQYYHYNKEADLVSQYVYPSCDNVKNIWSNFYSANRMIMLFKEKEAEQLGVYQDYLNVFSAMHYYYMAVAWKDVPYINYVLDINNAYNISRTPIHDIFSDLKANLEKAIDNLEEKKNESLSNDANDFFFLSKDVARILLANICMYQGEYNQAEKLLGEVISNGFYELDASNYNNKETITNLFNNGSSKETIFAAHNEPQSRGNISIGTPPLVPIMTYTDVVLSYAESLYKNGRTLEAESQLQKVITAKHISVTGENTLEKIKDARLQLMLYTNTNFAFMKRNNFAKEVYGIEEYRLLLPIPQQEIIVNPSMTQNPGY
;
A
#
# COMPACT_ATOMS: atom_id res chain seq x y z
N MET A 1 -19.27 72.64 -57.36
CA MET A 1 -18.80 73.91 -56.77
C MET A 1 -17.47 73.59 -56.09
N ASN A 2 -16.28 73.95 -56.54
CA ASN A 2 -15.75 74.82 -57.59
C ASN A 2 -14.33 74.26 -57.91
N ILE A 3 -13.96 74.03 -59.18
CA ILE A 3 -13.01 74.85 -60.00
C ILE A 3 -11.54 74.56 -59.63
N LYS A 4 -10.53 74.35 -60.49
CA LYS A 4 -10.31 74.23 -61.95
C LYS A 4 -8.80 73.94 -62.14
N GLN A 5 -8.45 73.04 -63.06
CA GLN A 5 -7.54 73.23 -64.22
C GLN A 5 -6.10 73.74 -63.97
N CYS A 6 -5.07 72.94 -64.25
CA CYS A 6 -4.41 72.68 -65.55
C CYS A 6 -3.16 73.56 -65.74
N ILE A 7 -2.00 72.92 -65.97
CA ILE A 7 -0.97 73.44 -66.88
C ILE A 7 -0.49 72.29 -67.78
N HIS A 8 -0.50 72.60 -69.08
CA HIS A 8 -0.20 71.82 -70.29
C HIS A 8 1.30 71.48 -70.43
N LEU A 9 1.74 70.33 -70.97
CA LEU A 9 1.72 69.80 -72.36
C LEU A 9 2.73 70.49 -73.32
N PHE A 10 3.30 69.65 -74.19
CA PHE A 10 4.18 69.85 -75.38
C PHE A 10 5.69 69.64 -75.16
N ALA A 11 6.47 69.03 -76.05
CA ALA A 11 6.32 68.00 -77.08
C ALA A 11 7.74 67.77 -77.65
N ALA A 12 8.03 66.51 -78.01
CA ALA A 12 9.02 65.99 -78.95
C ALA A 12 10.15 66.89 -79.50
N ILE A 13 11.40 66.39 -79.46
CA ILE A 13 12.16 65.94 -80.64
C ILE A 13 13.43 65.18 -80.19
N ALA A 14 13.71 64.10 -80.92
CA ALA A 14 14.75 63.09 -80.77
C ALA A 14 16.19 63.58 -81.00
N PHE A 15 17.19 62.84 -80.45
CA PHE A 15 18.38 62.40 -81.21
C PHE A 15 19.14 61.27 -80.46
N SER A 16 19.11 60.08 -81.08
CA SER A 16 20.12 59.01 -81.24
C SER A 16 21.13 58.60 -80.13
N LEU A 17 21.07 57.28 -79.84
CA LEU A 17 22.15 56.27 -79.81
C LEU A 17 23.38 56.46 -78.90
N SER A 18 23.50 55.61 -77.86
CA SER A 18 24.44 54.46 -77.81
C SER A 18 24.51 53.80 -76.42
N SER A 19 24.24 52.49 -76.39
CA SER A 19 24.86 51.44 -75.54
C SER A 19 24.74 51.47 -74.00
N CYS A 20 23.83 50.65 -73.46
CA CYS A 20 24.14 49.32 -72.91
C CYS A 20 22.83 48.61 -72.57
N SER A 21 22.65 47.39 -73.07
CA SER A 21 21.71 46.44 -72.48
C SER A 21 22.14 46.16 -71.04
N ASP A 22 21.18 45.93 -70.15
CA ASP A 22 21.16 44.67 -69.40
C ASP A 22 19.76 44.42 -68.86
N ASP A 23 19.28 43.26 -69.28
CA ASP A 23 18.08 42.57 -68.85
C ASP A 23 18.25 42.11 -67.39
N SER A 24 17.20 42.24 -66.58
CA SER A 24 17.12 41.54 -65.29
C SER A 24 15.66 41.26 -64.94
N GLY A 25 14.94 40.65 -65.89
CA GLY A 25 13.92 39.69 -65.52
C GLY A 25 14.59 38.51 -64.81
N MET A 26 14.02 38.01 -63.71
CA MET A 26 14.42 36.70 -63.19
C MET A 26 14.11 35.67 -64.28
N GLY A 27 15.15 35.26 -65.02
CA GLY A 27 15.04 34.35 -66.16
C GLY A 27 14.46 33.01 -65.74
N ASN A 28 13.30 32.67 -66.29
CA ASN A 28 12.80 31.30 -66.39
C ASN A 28 13.45 30.63 -67.62
N ASP A 29 14.78 30.52 -67.64
CA ASP A 29 15.49 29.74 -68.65
C ASP A 29 15.60 28.29 -68.16
N PHE A 30 14.46 27.59 -68.19
CA PHE A 30 14.43 26.14 -68.03
C PHE A 30 14.36 25.50 -69.41
N GLU A 31 15.24 24.55 -69.70
CA GLU A 31 15.13 23.75 -70.92
C GLU A 31 14.07 22.65 -70.70
N PRO A 32 13.14 22.45 -71.66
CA PRO A 32 12.14 21.39 -71.55
C PRO A 32 12.79 20.02 -71.38
N LYS A 33 12.46 19.35 -70.26
CA LYS A 33 13.02 18.05 -69.90
C LYS A 33 11.89 17.03 -69.70
N THR A 34 12.18 15.78 -70.05
CA THR A 34 11.26 14.66 -69.78
C THR A 34 11.50 14.12 -68.37
N TYR A 35 10.46 14.12 -67.54
CA TYR A 35 10.46 13.61 -66.18
C TYR A 35 9.61 12.35 -66.10
N ASN A 36 10.09 11.31 -65.41
CA ASN A 36 9.26 10.17 -65.05
C ASN A 36 8.61 10.46 -63.69
N VAL A 37 7.30 10.72 -63.68
CA VAL A 37 6.61 11.14 -62.47
C VAL A 37 5.87 9.95 -61.87
N LEU A 38 6.35 9.48 -60.72
CA LEU A 38 5.74 8.43 -59.92
C LEU A 38 5.96 8.73 -58.42
N GLY A 39 5.10 8.15 -57.59
CA GLY A 39 5.03 8.50 -56.18
C GLY A 39 3.99 7.71 -55.41
N LYS A 40 3.83 8.04 -54.13
CA LYS A 40 2.77 7.54 -53.27
C LYS A 40 1.93 8.67 -52.67
N VAL A 41 0.68 8.39 -52.29
CA VAL A 41 -0.13 9.28 -51.46
C VAL A 41 -0.29 8.66 -50.06
N GLU A 42 0.23 9.34 -49.03
CA GLU A 42 0.56 8.74 -47.73
C GLU A 42 0.07 9.59 -46.53
N LYS A 43 -1.15 9.28 -46.05
CA LYS A 43 -1.74 9.67 -44.74
C LYS A 43 -1.86 8.42 -43.88
N GLY A 44 -2.69 7.49 -44.35
CA GLY A 44 -2.35 6.08 -44.56
C GLY A 44 -2.28 5.84 -46.08
N PRO A 45 -2.01 4.62 -46.58
CA PRO A 45 -2.06 4.42 -48.03
C PRO A 45 -3.45 4.76 -48.57
N PHE A 46 -3.51 5.65 -49.56
CA PHE A 46 -4.74 5.91 -50.29
C PHE A 46 -5.14 4.65 -51.05
N VAL A 47 -6.44 4.35 -51.08
CA VAL A 47 -6.94 3.14 -51.74
C VAL A 47 -7.01 3.31 -53.26
N SER A 48 -6.97 2.17 -53.96
CA SER A 48 -7.12 2.11 -55.41
C SER A 48 -8.42 2.78 -55.87
N GLY A 49 -8.34 3.53 -56.98
CA GLY A 49 -9.47 4.31 -57.50
C GLY A 49 -9.56 5.75 -56.99
N SER A 50 -8.74 6.13 -56.00
CA SER A 50 -8.51 7.53 -55.65
C SER A 50 -7.89 8.31 -56.82
N THR A 51 -8.10 9.63 -56.87
CA THR A 51 -7.64 10.48 -57.98
C THR A 51 -6.39 11.27 -57.61
N ILE A 52 -5.49 11.44 -58.57
CA ILE A 52 -4.35 12.35 -58.44
C ILE A 52 -4.15 13.14 -59.73
N THR A 53 -3.87 14.44 -59.59
CA THR A 53 -3.56 15.33 -60.70
C THR A 53 -2.19 15.97 -60.53
N ILE A 54 -1.51 16.19 -61.66
CA ILE A 54 -0.28 16.98 -61.71
C ILE A 54 -0.47 18.19 -62.63
N GLN A 55 -0.18 19.38 -62.10
CA GLN A 55 -0.18 20.64 -62.82
C GLN A 55 1.26 21.16 -62.89
N PRO A 56 1.91 21.16 -64.07
CA PRO A 56 3.25 21.72 -64.23
C PRO A 56 3.22 23.24 -64.00
N MET A 57 4.31 23.78 -63.44
CA MET A 57 4.43 25.18 -63.04
C MET A 57 5.86 25.73 -63.26
N ASP A 58 6.00 27.05 -63.35
CA ASP A 58 7.30 27.72 -63.34
C ASP A 58 7.81 27.97 -61.91
N GLY A 59 9.00 28.57 -61.77
CA GLY A 59 9.59 28.89 -60.46
C GLY A 59 8.82 29.93 -59.63
N ASN A 60 7.85 30.64 -60.23
CA ASN A 60 6.95 31.60 -59.61
C ASN A 60 5.55 31.03 -59.37
N LEU A 61 5.39 29.70 -59.49
CA LEU A 61 4.12 28.96 -59.39
C LEU A 61 3.06 29.37 -60.43
N GLN A 62 3.48 29.93 -61.57
CA GLN A 62 2.58 30.15 -62.71
C GLN A 62 2.39 28.84 -63.45
N VAL A 63 1.14 28.52 -63.76
CA VAL A 63 0.77 27.29 -64.45
C VAL A 63 1.41 27.21 -65.83
N LEU A 64 2.07 26.08 -66.10
CA LEU A 64 2.63 25.72 -67.39
C LEU A 64 1.90 24.49 -67.95
N GLY A 65 1.58 24.50 -69.25
CA GLY A 65 1.01 23.35 -69.93
C GLY A 65 -0.38 22.93 -69.44
N SER A 66 -0.74 21.67 -69.71
CA SER A 66 -2.05 21.09 -69.35
C SER A 66 -2.02 20.34 -68.02
N LEU A 67 -3.15 20.30 -67.33
CA LEU A 67 -3.38 19.43 -66.17
C LEU A 67 -3.41 17.97 -66.63
N TYR A 68 -2.67 17.11 -65.95
CA TYR A 68 -2.76 15.65 -66.14
C TYR A 68 -3.47 15.01 -64.95
N SER A 69 -4.26 13.98 -65.21
CA SER A 69 -4.98 13.22 -64.20
C SER A 69 -4.69 11.73 -64.33
N ALA A 70 -4.57 11.05 -63.20
CA ALA A 70 -4.37 9.63 -63.07
C ALA A 70 -5.15 9.10 -61.85
N THR A 71 -5.22 7.78 -61.72
CA THR A 71 -5.77 7.11 -60.54
C THR A 71 -4.65 6.47 -59.75
N ILE A 72 -4.84 6.37 -58.43
CA ILE A 72 -4.00 5.54 -57.56
C ILE A 72 -4.14 4.08 -58.02
N GLN A 73 -3.00 3.42 -58.24
CA GLN A 73 -2.88 2.15 -58.95
C GLN A 73 -3.15 0.94 -58.05
N ASP A 74 -2.89 1.06 -56.75
CA ASP A 74 -3.05 0.00 -55.76
C ASP A 74 -3.41 0.56 -54.37
N ASP A 75 -3.69 -0.35 -53.44
CA ASP A 75 -4.04 0.01 -52.06
C ASP A 75 -2.82 0.36 -51.18
N LEU A 76 -1.64 0.51 -51.79
CA LEU A 76 -0.42 1.04 -51.17
C LEU A 76 -0.23 2.54 -51.47
N GLY A 77 -1.16 3.15 -52.23
CA GLY A 77 -1.13 4.56 -52.58
C GLY A 77 -0.27 4.90 -53.80
N ASN A 78 0.22 3.92 -54.56
CA ASN A 78 1.15 4.18 -55.68
C ASN A 78 0.44 4.88 -56.85
N PHE A 79 1.12 5.84 -57.48
CA PHE A 79 0.68 6.47 -58.72
C PHE A 79 1.82 6.62 -59.72
N SER A 80 1.46 6.72 -61.00
CA SER A 80 2.41 7.09 -62.06
C SER A 80 1.70 7.86 -63.17
N PHE A 81 2.30 8.98 -63.58
CA PHE A 81 1.96 9.68 -64.82
C PHE A 81 2.86 9.24 -65.99
N GLY A 82 3.84 8.36 -65.74
CA GLY A 82 4.87 7.98 -66.68
C GLY A 82 5.78 9.14 -67.07
N SER A 83 6.45 9.01 -68.22
CA SER A 83 7.32 10.06 -68.77
C SER A 83 6.50 11.22 -69.35
N LYS A 84 6.72 12.43 -68.82
CA LYS A 84 6.08 13.67 -69.27
C LYS A 84 7.12 14.74 -69.55
N LEU A 85 6.94 15.48 -70.64
CA LEU A 85 7.77 16.63 -70.99
C LEU A 85 7.24 17.86 -70.25
N PHE A 86 8.06 18.46 -69.40
CA PHE A 86 7.73 19.71 -68.70
C PHE A 86 8.76 20.79 -69.03
N GLU A 87 8.27 22.02 -69.17
CA GLU A 87 9.06 23.22 -69.46
C GLU A 87 9.94 23.64 -68.26
N ALA A 88 9.51 23.31 -67.03
CA ALA A 88 10.24 23.57 -65.80
C ALA A 88 10.09 22.36 -64.85
N PRO A 89 11.00 22.17 -63.88
CA PRO A 89 10.97 21.03 -62.97
C PRO A 89 9.92 21.11 -61.88
N TYR A 90 9.09 22.15 -61.82
CA TYR A 90 8.14 22.35 -60.71
C TYR A 90 6.73 21.90 -61.06
N ALA A 91 6.01 21.35 -60.07
CA ALA A 91 4.61 20.98 -60.25
C ALA A 91 3.79 21.06 -58.95
N GLU A 92 2.48 21.26 -59.08
CA GLU A 92 1.50 21.01 -58.03
C GLU A 92 0.91 19.61 -58.23
N LEU A 93 0.97 18.78 -57.20
CA LEU A 93 0.25 17.52 -57.09
C LEU A 93 -0.98 17.73 -56.21
N THR A 94 -2.13 17.23 -56.65
CA THR A 94 -3.37 17.22 -55.85
C THR A 94 -3.95 15.81 -55.84
N ALA A 95 -4.09 15.23 -54.66
CA ALA A 95 -4.69 13.91 -54.46
C ALA A 95 -6.05 14.05 -53.75
N ASN A 96 -7.04 13.24 -54.16
CA ASN A 96 -8.34 13.15 -53.50
C ASN A 96 -8.84 11.71 -53.50
N GLY A 97 -9.18 11.20 -52.32
CA GLY A 97 -9.67 9.84 -52.16
C GLY A 97 -9.78 9.36 -50.72
N TYR A 98 -10.18 8.10 -50.56
CA TYR A 98 -10.25 7.41 -49.27
C TYR A 98 -8.87 6.93 -48.85
N PHE A 99 -8.63 6.86 -47.55
CA PHE A 99 -7.34 6.53 -46.97
C PHE A 99 -7.52 5.55 -45.80
N PHE A 100 -6.47 4.84 -45.43
CA PHE A 100 -6.47 4.05 -44.20
C PHE A 100 -6.29 4.97 -42.98
N ASN A 101 -7.21 4.89 -42.01
CA ASN A 101 -7.14 5.59 -40.75
C ASN A 101 -6.27 4.77 -39.78
N GLU A 102 -5.05 5.24 -39.54
CA GLU A 102 -4.08 4.55 -38.69
C GLU A 102 -4.44 4.55 -37.21
N VAL A 103 -5.30 5.47 -36.77
CA VAL A 103 -5.77 5.57 -35.38
C VAL A 103 -6.87 4.54 -35.10
N GLU A 104 -7.87 4.47 -35.97
CA GLU A 104 -9.03 3.57 -35.83
C GLU A 104 -8.75 2.15 -36.38
N GLY A 105 -7.76 1.98 -37.25
CA GLY A 105 -7.43 0.69 -37.87
C GLY A 105 -8.35 0.29 -39.03
N GLU A 106 -9.15 1.22 -39.56
CA GLU A 106 -10.12 0.97 -40.63
C GLU A 106 -9.95 1.94 -41.82
N LEU A 107 -10.62 1.65 -42.94
CA LEU A 107 -10.68 2.59 -44.08
C LEU A 107 -11.57 3.79 -43.74
N SER A 108 -11.16 4.96 -44.19
CA SER A 108 -11.88 6.21 -43.94
C SER A 108 -13.30 6.18 -44.52
N SER A 109 -14.24 6.79 -43.80
CA SER A 109 -15.63 6.93 -44.25
C SER A 109 -15.85 8.09 -45.22
N GLY A 110 -14.87 9.01 -45.29
CA GLY A 110 -14.84 10.17 -46.17
C GLY A 110 -13.51 10.33 -46.91
N THR A 111 -13.51 11.15 -47.97
CA THR A 111 -12.31 11.43 -48.76
C THR A 111 -11.52 12.60 -48.19
N LEU A 112 -10.19 12.55 -48.29
CA LEU A 112 -9.30 13.66 -47.95
C LEU A 112 -8.69 14.28 -49.21
N ASN A 113 -8.46 15.60 -49.21
CA ASN A 113 -7.72 16.28 -50.26
C ASN A 113 -6.33 16.70 -49.77
N LEU A 114 -5.28 16.21 -50.41
CA LEU A 114 -3.90 16.57 -50.11
C LEU A 114 -3.26 17.26 -51.32
N ARG A 115 -2.31 18.15 -51.04
CA ARG A 115 -1.61 18.95 -52.05
C ARG A 115 -0.12 18.98 -51.75
N ALA A 116 0.70 19.04 -52.79
CA ALA A 116 2.14 19.20 -52.64
C ALA A 116 2.68 20.09 -53.77
N LEU A 117 3.64 20.96 -53.43
CA LEU A 117 4.49 21.64 -54.40
C LEU A 117 5.84 20.92 -54.43
N VAL A 118 6.27 20.49 -55.60
CA VAL A 118 7.38 19.55 -55.74
C VAL A 118 8.38 20.02 -56.80
N ASP A 119 9.65 19.72 -56.58
CA ASP A 119 10.75 19.89 -57.53
C ASP A 119 11.13 18.51 -58.08
N LEU A 120 11.02 18.34 -59.40
CA LEU A 120 11.27 17.10 -60.13
C LEU A 120 12.71 17.01 -60.64
N SER A 121 13.57 17.99 -60.32
CA SER A 121 14.94 18.09 -60.87
C SER A 121 15.83 16.90 -60.52
N ASP A 122 15.59 16.25 -59.39
CA ASP A 122 16.40 15.14 -58.88
C ASP A 122 15.91 13.74 -59.34
N GLU A 123 14.86 13.69 -60.19
CA GLU A 123 14.26 12.47 -60.73
C GLU A 123 13.85 11.43 -59.66
N THR A 124 13.59 11.88 -58.43
CA THR A 124 13.16 11.00 -57.33
C THR A 124 11.66 10.68 -57.36
N THR A 125 11.27 9.64 -56.64
CA THR A 125 9.87 9.35 -56.30
C THR A 125 9.31 10.49 -55.45
N VAL A 126 8.17 11.05 -55.85
CA VAL A 126 7.58 12.21 -55.17
C VAL A 126 6.25 11.85 -54.51
N ASN A 127 6.27 11.79 -53.19
CA ASN A 127 5.11 11.44 -52.38
C ASN A 127 4.29 12.69 -52.00
N VAL A 128 2.98 12.51 -51.92
CA VAL A 128 2.03 13.47 -51.36
C VAL A 128 1.61 12.97 -49.98
N ASN A 129 1.98 13.71 -48.94
CA ASN A 129 1.65 13.37 -47.55
C ASN A 129 1.22 14.62 -46.77
N LEU A 130 0.86 14.44 -45.50
CA LEU A 130 0.43 15.56 -44.64
C LEU A 130 1.48 16.66 -44.49
N LEU A 131 2.76 16.31 -44.41
CA LEU A 131 3.83 17.30 -44.26
C LEU A 131 3.94 18.17 -45.52
N THR A 132 3.88 17.55 -46.71
CA THR A 132 3.85 18.28 -47.99
C THR A 132 2.63 19.18 -48.12
N HIS A 133 1.49 18.76 -47.56
CA HIS A 133 0.25 19.55 -47.53
C HIS A 133 0.33 20.74 -46.59
N LEU A 134 0.83 20.55 -45.37
CA LEU A 134 0.97 21.62 -44.39
C LEU A 134 1.93 22.72 -44.85
N LYS A 135 3.06 22.35 -45.50
CA LYS A 135 4.01 23.34 -46.03
C LYS A 135 3.53 24.04 -47.31
N TYR A 136 2.48 23.54 -47.98
CA TYR A 136 2.00 24.02 -49.28
C TYR A 136 1.78 25.55 -49.33
N GLN A 137 0.93 26.09 -48.44
CA GLN A 137 0.61 27.52 -48.44
C GLN A 137 1.81 28.38 -48.03
N ARG A 138 2.68 27.86 -47.16
CA ARG A 138 3.88 28.57 -46.73
C ARG A 138 4.89 28.74 -47.87
N ILE A 139 5.05 27.72 -48.71
CA ILE A 139 5.87 27.81 -49.93
C ILE A 139 5.30 28.86 -50.89
N GLN A 140 3.99 28.86 -51.12
CA GLN A 140 3.33 29.87 -51.98
C GLN A 140 3.58 31.29 -51.46
N LYS A 141 3.47 31.49 -50.14
CA LYS A 141 3.69 32.78 -49.50
C LYS A 141 5.12 33.28 -49.67
N LEU A 142 6.10 32.42 -49.41
CA LEU A 142 7.53 32.74 -49.55
C LEU A 142 7.90 33.07 -51.00
N ILE A 143 7.36 32.35 -51.98
CA ILE A 143 7.59 32.64 -53.41
C ILE A 143 6.95 33.98 -53.79
N ALA A 144 5.74 34.28 -53.30
CA ALA A 144 5.11 35.59 -53.50
C ALA A 144 5.91 36.74 -52.85
N GLU A 145 6.71 36.45 -51.82
CA GLU A 145 7.65 37.38 -51.19
C GLU A 145 9.01 37.47 -51.91
N GLY A 146 9.18 36.72 -53.01
CA GLY A 146 10.37 36.75 -53.88
C GLY A 146 11.44 35.71 -53.55
N VAL A 147 11.16 34.75 -52.67
CA VAL A 147 12.07 33.63 -52.35
C VAL A 147 12.01 32.58 -53.46
N LYS A 148 13.16 32.05 -53.89
CA LYS A 148 13.21 30.99 -54.91
C LYS A 148 12.59 29.69 -54.38
N PHE A 149 11.96 28.92 -55.26
CA PHE A 149 11.26 27.67 -54.90
C PHE A 149 12.05 26.76 -53.95
N GLY A 150 13.29 26.41 -54.28
CA GLY A 150 14.11 25.50 -53.47
C GLY A 150 14.43 26.05 -52.07
N GLU A 151 14.65 27.36 -51.94
CA GLU A 151 14.86 28.03 -50.65
C GLU A 151 13.56 28.13 -49.86
N ALA A 152 12.44 28.45 -50.53
CA ALA A 152 11.11 28.50 -49.94
C ALA A 152 10.68 27.14 -49.38
N ASN A 153 10.92 26.06 -50.12
CA ASN A 153 10.64 24.68 -49.68
C ASN A 153 11.49 24.30 -48.46
N LYS A 154 12.80 24.57 -48.47
CA LYS A 154 13.69 24.30 -47.33
C LYS A 154 13.30 25.11 -46.09
N GLN A 155 12.97 26.38 -46.26
CA GLN A 155 12.54 27.23 -45.15
C GLN A 155 11.21 26.75 -44.56
N ALA A 156 10.18 26.56 -45.39
CA ALA A 156 8.88 26.08 -44.95
C ALA A 156 8.98 24.71 -44.26
N GLN A 157 9.82 23.83 -44.78
CA GLN A 157 10.08 22.54 -44.15
C GLN A 157 10.73 22.70 -42.77
N LYS A 158 11.82 23.47 -42.67
CA LYS A 158 12.49 23.70 -41.39
C LYS A 158 11.54 24.30 -40.34
N GLU A 159 10.75 25.31 -40.73
CA GLU A 159 9.72 25.92 -39.88
C GLU A 159 8.69 24.88 -39.41
N LEU A 160 8.18 24.03 -40.32
CA LEU A 160 7.17 23.01 -40.00
C LEU A 160 7.70 21.95 -39.03
N PHE A 161 8.88 21.39 -39.32
CA PHE A 161 9.49 20.38 -38.45
C PHE A 161 9.83 20.97 -37.08
N THR A 162 10.28 22.22 -37.01
CA THR A 162 10.51 22.91 -35.72
C THR A 162 9.22 23.08 -34.93
N ALA A 163 8.09 23.35 -35.59
CA ALA A 163 6.79 23.52 -34.93
C ALA A 163 6.27 22.23 -34.25
N PHE A 164 6.80 21.06 -34.63
CA PHE A 164 6.52 19.75 -34.01
C PHE A 164 7.71 19.19 -33.20
N GLY A 165 8.76 19.99 -32.95
CA GLY A 165 9.97 19.55 -32.24
C GLY A 165 10.89 18.61 -33.01
N LEU A 166 10.66 18.44 -34.32
CA LEU A 166 11.29 17.44 -35.19
C LEU A 166 12.39 18.04 -36.10
N GLN A 167 13.00 19.16 -35.73
CA GLN A 167 14.05 19.85 -36.51
C GLN A 167 15.20 18.95 -37.01
N LYS A 168 15.50 17.85 -36.32
CA LYS A 168 16.53 16.87 -36.73
C LYS A 168 16.24 16.19 -38.07
N TYR A 169 14.97 16.18 -38.50
CA TYR A 169 14.52 15.58 -39.75
C TYR A 169 14.25 16.59 -40.88
N ALA A 170 14.53 17.87 -40.65
CA ALA A 170 14.18 18.95 -41.59
C ALA A 170 15.05 19.00 -42.86
N GLU A 171 16.20 18.31 -42.92
CA GLU A 171 17.12 18.38 -44.06
C GLU A 171 16.71 17.47 -45.24
N LYS A 172 15.97 16.38 -44.98
CA LYS A 172 15.49 15.46 -46.02
C LYS A 172 14.10 15.90 -46.47
N ASP A 173 13.84 16.00 -47.78
CA ASP A 173 12.55 16.48 -48.27
C ASP A 173 11.42 15.54 -47.84
N ALA A 174 10.38 16.11 -47.21
CA ALA A 174 9.18 15.41 -46.82
C ALA A 174 8.48 14.70 -47.99
N SER A 175 8.67 15.14 -49.24
CA SER A 175 8.17 14.44 -50.43
C SER A 175 8.82 13.06 -50.64
N THR A 176 9.93 12.75 -49.97
CA THR A 176 10.58 11.44 -50.05
C THR A 176 10.15 10.48 -48.93
N PHE A 177 9.36 10.96 -47.96
CA PHE A 177 9.00 10.19 -46.77
C PHE A 177 7.88 9.21 -47.12
N SER A 178 8.00 7.98 -46.62
CA SER A 178 7.00 6.93 -46.84
C SER A 178 6.69 6.17 -45.57
N ILE A 179 5.40 5.93 -45.32
CA ILE A 179 4.91 5.20 -44.13
C ILE A 179 5.50 3.79 -44.09
N ALA A 180 5.62 3.14 -45.25
CA ALA A 180 6.19 1.80 -45.39
C ALA A 180 7.73 1.75 -45.34
N GLY A 181 8.41 2.89 -45.13
CA GLY A 181 9.86 2.99 -45.29
C GLY A 181 10.69 2.43 -44.13
N GLY A 182 10.10 2.28 -42.93
CA GLY A 182 10.81 1.81 -41.73
C GLY A 182 11.92 2.73 -41.22
N THR A 183 12.00 3.97 -41.71
CA THR A 183 13.04 4.93 -41.30
C THR A 183 12.55 5.87 -40.19
N ASP A 184 13.45 6.66 -39.61
CA ASP A 184 13.05 7.72 -38.67
C ASP A 184 12.12 8.75 -39.33
N GLU A 185 12.29 9.00 -40.63
CA GLU A 185 11.41 9.88 -41.37
C GLU A 185 10.01 9.28 -41.58
N SER A 186 9.92 7.96 -41.75
CA SER A 186 8.65 7.22 -41.75
C SER A 186 7.92 7.39 -40.42
N ALA A 187 8.64 7.20 -39.30
CA ALA A 187 8.06 7.32 -37.96
C ALA A 187 7.66 8.76 -37.61
N ALA A 188 8.45 9.77 -38.02
CA ALA A 188 8.09 11.18 -37.88
C ALA A 188 6.82 11.52 -38.67
N LEU A 189 6.68 11.00 -39.89
CA LEU A 189 5.47 11.17 -40.69
C LEU A 189 4.27 10.51 -40.01
N ILE A 190 4.41 9.27 -39.53
CA ILE A 190 3.33 8.55 -38.83
C ILE A 190 2.92 9.31 -37.57
N ALA A 191 3.88 9.73 -36.73
CA ALA A 191 3.60 10.43 -35.48
C ALA A 191 2.80 11.72 -35.70
N ILE A 192 3.23 12.58 -36.64
CA ILE A 192 2.46 13.79 -37.00
C ILE A 192 1.11 13.39 -37.59
N SER A 193 1.08 12.37 -38.44
CA SER A 193 -0.14 11.93 -39.12
C SER A 193 -1.22 11.45 -38.14
N SER A 194 -0.84 10.66 -37.15
CA SER A 194 -1.71 10.17 -36.09
C SER A 194 -2.11 11.29 -35.13
N LEU A 195 -1.17 12.17 -34.77
CA LEU A 195 -1.43 13.32 -33.89
C LEU A 195 -2.49 14.26 -34.47
N LEU A 196 -2.44 14.50 -35.78
CA LEU A 196 -3.43 15.35 -36.44
C LEU A 196 -4.80 14.68 -36.61
N LEU A 197 -4.86 13.35 -36.46
CA LEU A 197 -6.05 12.54 -36.68
C LEU A 197 -6.75 12.08 -35.39
N VAL A 198 -6.03 11.93 -34.27
CA VAL A 198 -6.58 11.44 -33.00
C VAL A 198 -7.84 12.21 -32.60
N ASP A 199 -8.85 11.48 -32.11
CA ASP A 199 -10.17 11.98 -31.70
C ASP A 199 -10.92 12.84 -32.76
N ARG A 200 -10.59 12.68 -34.04
CA ARG A 200 -11.22 13.43 -35.14
C ARG A 200 -11.83 12.52 -36.20
N SER A 201 -13.04 12.87 -36.61
CA SER A 201 -13.62 12.39 -37.87
C SER A 201 -12.88 12.97 -39.08
N GLU A 202 -13.08 12.39 -40.27
CA GLU A 202 -12.46 12.85 -41.51
C GLU A 202 -12.86 14.29 -41.89
N ALA A 203 -14.10 14.66 -41.59
CA ALA A 203 -14.59 16.03 -41.79
C ALA A 203 -13.88 17.01 -40.85
N ALA A 204 -13.73 16.63 -39.58
CA ALA A 204 -13.00 17.42 -38.59
C ALA A 204 -11.50 17.53 -38.93
N LEU A 205 -10.88 16.44 -39.42
CA LEU A 205 -9.51 16.47 -39.93
C LEU A 205 -9.37 17.46 -41.10
N THR A 206 -10.32 17.47 -42.04
CA THR A 206 -10.28 18.40 -43.18
C THR A 206 -10.34 19.86 -42.73
N GLU A 207 -11.23 20.18 -41.78
CA GLU A 207 -11.31 21.52 -41.18
C GLU A 207 -10.02 21.89 -40.44
N TYR A 208 -9.48 20.94 -39.67
CA TYR A 208 -8.27 21.13 -38.90
C TYR A 208 -7.05 21.38 -39.79
N LEU A 209 -6.85 20.60 -40.85
CA LEU A 209 -5.78 20.83 -41.83
C LEU A 209 -5.92 22.18 -42.53
N ALA A 210 -7.14 22.61 -42.86
CA ALA A 210 -7.35 23.94 -43.44
C ALA A 210 -6.95 25.06 -42.47
N LYS A 211 -7.25 24.91 -41.17
CA LYS A 211 -6.80 25.84 -40.11
C LYS A 211 -5.27 25.85 -40.01
N LEU A 212 -4.65 24.68 -39.95
CA LEU A 212 -3.18 24.54 -39.82
C LEU A 212 -2.45 25.14 -41.02
N CYS A 213 -2.86 24.80 -42.25
CA CYS A 213 -2.28 25.34 -43.48
C CYS A 213 -2.38 26.87 -43.52
N ARG A 214 -3.52 27.44 -43.10
CA ARG A 214 -3.71 28.90 -43.06
C ARG A 214 -2.78 29.57 -42.06
N GLU A 215 -2.78 29.11 -40.81
CA GLU A 215 -1.94 29.68 -39.75
C GLU A 215 -0.45 29.56 -40.10
N PHE A 216 -0.02 28.35 -40.46
CA PHE A 216 1.36 28.09 -40.84
C PHE A 216 1.77 28.85 -42.10
N GLY A 217 0.86 28.97 -43.09
CA GLY A 217 1.10 29.69 -44.34
C GLY A 217 1.45 31.16 -44.16
N GLU A 218 0.87 31.84 -43.16
CA GLU A 218 1.09 33.27 -42.94
C GLU A 218 2.51 33.61 -42.49
N ASN A 219 3.06 32.87 -41.53
CA ASN A 219 4.33 33.24 -40.88
C ASN A 219 5.19 32.05 -40.41
N GLY A 220 4.86 30.82 -40.81
CA GLY A 220 5.60 29.61 -40.45
C GLY A 220 5.37 29.16 -39.00
N LYS A 221 4.28 29.58 -38.35
CA LYS A 221 3.96 29.23 -36.95
C LYS A 221 2.48 28.89 -36.76
N PHE A 222 2.20 28.08 -35.75
CA PHE A 222 0.83 27.82 -35.30
C PHE A 222 0.39 28.84 -34.24
N GLY A 223 -0.91 29.13 -34.19
CA GLY A 223 -1.49 30.01 -33.17
C GLY A 223 -1.56 29.33 -31.79
N SER A 224 -1.69 30.12 -30.73
CA SER A 224 -1.77 29.59 -29.35
C SER A 224 -2.91 28.58 -29.14
N SER A 225 -4.10 28.83 -29.72
CA SER A 225 -5.22 27.89 -29.66
C SER A 225 -4.92 26.55 -30.33
N THR A 226 -4.10 26.57 -31.38
CA THR A 226 -3.69 25.38 -32.12
C THR A 226 -2.63 24.62 -31.34
N LEU A 227 -1.66 25.31 -30.74
CA LEU A 227 -0.67 24.68 -29.86
C LEU A 227 -1.33 24.03 -28.63
N GLN A 228 -2.34 24.68 -28.05
CA GLN A 228 -3.13 24.07 -26.98
C GLN A 228 -3.84 22.80 -27.46
N GLN A 229 -4.51 22.85 -28.61
CA GLN A 229 -5.16 21.67 -29.18
C GLN A 229 -4.16 20.54 -29.46
N ILE A 230 -2.99 20.85 -30.01
CA ILE A 230 -1.91 19.87 -30.23
C ILE A 230 -1.48 19.24 -28.90
N SER A 231 -1.36 20.02 -27.82
CA SER A 231 -1.03 19.50 -26.48
C SER A 231 -2.13 18.57 -25.93
N GLU A 232 -3.40 18.87 -26.17
CA GLU A 232 -4.53 17.98 -25.84
C GLU A 232 -4.50 16.69 -26.69
N ASP A 233 -4.23 16.82 -27.99
CA ASP A 233 -4.14 15.69 -28.92
C ASP A 233 -2.98 14.74 -28.55
N LYS A 234 -1.83 15.26 -28.10
CA LYS A 234 -0.72 14.45 -27.59
C LYS A 234 -1.21 13.52 -26.48
N LYS A 235 -1.93 14.06 -25.49
CA LYS A 235 -2.46 13.27 -24.37
C LYS A 235 -3.36 12.14 -24.84
N SER A 236 -4.32 12.41 -25.72
CA SER A 236 -5.18 11.37 -26.29
C SER A 236 -4.39 10.30 -27.05
N LEU A 237 -3.42 10.74 -27.87
CA LEU A 237 -2.62 9.83 -28.70
C LEU A 237 -1.72 8.91 -27.87
N SER A 238 -1.25 9.35 -26.71
CA SER A 238 -0.33 8.58 -25.87
C SER A 238 -0.81 7.16 -25.54
N ASN A 239 -2.13 7.00 -25.35
CA ASN A 239 -2.78 5.72 -25.04
C ASN A 239 -3.01 4.85 -26.29
N GLN A 240 -2.77 5.40 -27.48
CA GLN A 240 -3.05 4.78 -28.77
C GLN A 240 -1.78 4.54 -29.60
N LEU A 241 -0.58 4.90 -29.11
CA LEU A 241 0.67 4.74 -29.87
C LEU A 241 0.91 3.28 -30.30
N SER A 242 0.67 2.34 -29.39
CA SER A 242 0.83 0.91 -29.67
C SER A 242 -0.22 0.42 -30.67
N SER A 243 -1.49 0.82 -30.53
CA SER A 243 -2.55 0.42 -31.46
C SER A 243 -2.31 1.02 -32.85
N VAL A 244 -1.91 2.29 -32.95
CA VAL A 244 -1.52 2.92 -34.21
C VAL A 244 -0.41 2.15 -34.91
N ARG A 245 0.63 1.76 -34.15
CA ARG A 245 1.75 0.98 -34.67
C ARG A 245 1.27 -0.36 -35.24
N GLU A 246 0.49 -1.12 -34.48
CA GLU A 246 -0.03 -2.41 -34.92
C GLU A 246 -0.99 -2.28 -36.10
N ASN A 247 -1.91 -1.31 -36.09
CA ASN A 247 -2.84 -1.03 -37.19
C ASN A 247 -2.11 -0.82 -38.52
N ILE A 248 -0.99 -0.09 -38.50
CA ILE A 248 -0.17 0.13 -39.70
C ILE A 248 0.51 -1.17 -40.13
N ILE A 249 1.12 -1.91 -39.20
CA ILE A 249 1.80 -3.18 -39.51
C ILE A 249 0.79 -4.18 -40.12
N ASP A 250 -0.36 -4.34 -39.49
CA ASP A 250 -1.43 -5.23 -39.93
C ASP A 250 -1.96 -4.83 -41.30
N ARG A 251 -2.21 -3.53 -41.53
CA ARG A 251 -2.68 -3.04 -42.83
C ARG A 251 -1.71 -3.38 -43.97
N TYR A 252 -0.43 -3.19 -43.77
CA TYR A 252 0.55 -3.49 -44.81
C TYR A 252 0.77 -4.99 -44.97
N ASP A 253 0.66 -5.78 -43.89
CA ASP A 253 0.71 -7.24 -43.96
C ASP A 253 -0.46 -7.82 -44.77
N ASP A 254 -1.68 -7.30 -44.54
CA ASP A 254 -2.88 -7.65 -45.32
C ASP A 254 -2.72 -7.36 -46.81
N LEU A 255 -1.91 -6.35 -47.15
CA LEU A 255 -1.54 -5.99 -48.52
C LEU A 255 -0.32 -6.77 -49.06
N GLY A 256 0.19 -7.73 -48.28
CA GLY A 256 1.31 -8.61 -48.64
C GLY A 256 2.70 -7.97 -48.48
N LEU A 257 2.82 -6.89 -47.70
CA LEU A 257 4.08 -6.18 -47.46
C LEU A 257 4.42 -6.16 -45.96
N LYS A 258 5.47 -6.88 -45.57
CA LYS A 258 6.03 -6.75 -44.22
C LYS A 258 6.83 -5.45 -44.10
N ILE A 259 6.46 -4.60 -43.16
CA ILE A 259 7.14 -3.33 -42.86
C ILE A 259 7.54 -3.28 -41.38
N GLU A 260 8.43 -2.35 -41.06
CA GLU A 260 8.81 -2.02 -39.69
C GLU A 260 8.27 -0.62 -39.34
N VAL A 261 7.70 -0.48 -38.14
CA VAL A 261 7.29 0.81 -37.59
C VAL A 261 8.03 1.01 -36.27
N LYS A 262 8.81 2.10 -36.18
CA LYS A 262 9.57 2.46 -34.97
C LYS A 262 8.64 2.93 -33.85
N GLU A 263 9.17 2.98 -32.63
CA GLU A 263 8.46 3.49 -31.46
C GLU A 263 8.08 4.97 -31.65
N LEU A 264 6.78 5.20 -31.86
CA LEU A 264 6.24 6.50 -32.27
C LEU A 264 6.37 7.58 -31.17
N GLY A 265 6.46 7.16 -29.90
CA GLY A 265 6.66 8.04 -28.77
C GLY A 265 7.91 8.93 -28.89
N HIS A 266 8.98 8.47 -29.53
CA HIS A 266 10.22 9.26 -29.70
C HIS A 266 10.14 10.40 -30.72
N PHE A 267 8.98 10.54 -31.38
CA PHE A 267 8.76 11.49 -32.48
C PHE A 267 7.71 12.54 -32.11
N ILE A 268 7.35 12.62 -30.83
CA ILE A 268 6.41 13.59 -30.27
C ILE A 268 7.12 14.30 -29.12
N ASP A 269 7.09 15.63 -29.16
CA ASP A 269 7.58 16.50 -28.08
C ASP A 269 6.56 16.46 -26.92
N TRP A 270 6.79 15.64 -25.89
CA TRP A 270 5.78 15.40 -24.85
C TRP A 270 5.72 16.47 -23.77
N ASP A 271 6.83 17.15 -23.48
CA ASP A 271 6.94 18.16 -22.42
C ASP A 271 6.93 19.61 -22.95
N ASP A 272 6.73 19.77 -24.26
CA ASP A 272 6.66 21.05 -24.98
C ASP A 272 7.96 21.87 -24.86
N ASP A 273 9.12 21.20 -24.73
CA ASP A 273 10.44 21.83 -24.68
C ASP A 273 10.97 22.23 -26.08
N GLY A 274 10.28 21.78 -27.14
CA GLY A 274 10.60 22.03 -28.54
C GLY A 274 11.53 20.99 -29.18
N LEU A 275 11.82 19.86 -28.53
CA LEU A 275 12.76 18.84 -29.00
C LEU A 275 12.22 17.41 -28.86
N ALA A 276 11.53 16.91 -29.89
CA ALA A 276 11.05 15.52 -29.92
C ALA A 276 12.20 14.48 -29.85
N GLY A 277 12.07 13.52 -28.93
CA GLY A 277 12.93 12.34 -28.78
C GLY A 277 13.97 12.43 -27.67
N ASN A 278 13.85 13.38 -26.75
CA ASN A 278 14.64 13.51 -25.52
C ASN A 278 13.85 13.16 -24.23
N GLU A 279 12.63 12.62 -24.37
CA GLU A 279 11.66 12.47 -23.28
C GLU A 279 11.61 11.04 -22.72
N THR A 280 12.18 10.08 -23.46
CA THR A 280 12.15 8.65 -23.16
C THR A 280 13.53 8.04 -23.37
N LEU A 281 13.86 7.00 -22.58
CA LEU A 281 15.16 6.33 -22.66
C LEU A 281 15.31 5.62 -24.01
N GLN A 282 16.46 5.79 -24.65
CA GLN A 282 16.84 5.03 -25.84
C GLN A 282 17.57 3.74 -25.45
N ASP A 283 17.71 2.82 -26.40
CA ASP A 283 18.39 1.53 -26.18
C ASP A 283 19.78 1.71 -25.53
N GLY A 284 19.96 1.07 -24.36
CA GLY A 284 21.21 1.11 -23.58
C GLY A 284 21.40 2.36 -22.70
N GLN A 285 20.44 3.28 -22.67
CA GLN A 285 20.40 4.38 -21.71
C GLN A 285 19.73 3.96 -20.40
N GLU A 286 20.17 4.51 -19.28
CA GLU A 286 19.61 4.24 -17.96
C GLU A 286 19.63 5.49 -17.09
N VAL A 287 18.65 5.61 -16.19
CA VAL A 287 18.66 6.62 -15.12
C VAL A 287 19.42 6.05 -13.93
N LYS A 288 20.45 6.76 -13.47
CA LYS A 288 21.24 6.36 -12.29
C LYS A 288 20.88 7.21 -11.10
N LEU A 289 20.50 6.54 -10.01
CA LEU A 289 20.32 7.17 -8.72
C LEU A 289 21.61 7.01 -7.91
N GLU A 290 22.03 8.07 -7.22
CA GLU A 290 23.15 8.01 -6.27
C GLU A 290 22.95 6.92 -5.21
N THR A 291 21.70 6.69 -4.80
CA THR A 291 21.28 5.55 -3.98
C THR A 291 19.88 5.10 -4.36
N SER A 292 19.62 3.79 -4.26
CA SER A 292 18.29 3.17 -4.41
C SER A 292 17.63 2.87 -3.06
N GLU A 293 18.35 3.07 -1.95
CA GLU A 293 17.84 2.86 -0.59
C GLU A 293 18.25 4.02 0.32
N LEU A 294 17.30 4.45 1.15
CA LEU A 294 17.46 5.50 2.12
C LEU A 294 17.07 4.99 3.50
N ASN A 295 18.04 4.93 4.40
CA ASN A 295 17.83 4.62 5.81
C ASN A 295 17.67 5.93 6.60
N VAL A 296 16.51 6.09 7.24
CA VAL A 296 16.05 7.34 7.88
C VAL A 296 15.88 7.10 9.37
N PRO A 297 16.46 7.91 10.26
CA PRO A 297 16.24 7.79 11.69
C PRO A 297 14.79 8.17 12.04
N ASN A 298 14.35 7.78 13.23
CA ASN A 298 12.97 8.01 13.66
C ASN A 298 12.50 9.47 13.56
N GLU A 299 13.38 10.43 13.85
CA GLU A 299 13.09 11.88 13.80
C GLU A 299 12.78 12.40 12.39
N GLY A 300 13.02 11.59 11.37
CA GLY A 300 12.92 11.99 9.98
C GLY A 300 14.15 12.80 9.54
N GLY A 301 14.00 13.52 8.43
CA GLY A 301 15.09 14.28 7.85
C GLY A 301 14.77 14.75 6.44
N THR A 302 15.68 15.54 5.87
CA THR A 302 15.63 15.93 4.46
C THR A 302 16.84 15.36 3.75
N TYR A 303 16.60 14.62 2.68
CA TYR A 303 17.59 13.89 1.94
C TYR A 303 17.57 14.33 0.49
N THR A 304 18.75 14.46 -0.10
CA THR A 304 18.91 14.82 -1.50
C THR A 304 19.68 13.70 -2.18
N ILE A 305 19.09 13.15 -3.24
CA ILE A 305 19.66 12.09 -4.05
C ILE A 305 19.96 12.68 -5.43
N ASN A 306 21.21 12.63 -5.86
CA ASN A 306 21.55 13.05 -7.21
C ASN A 306 21.06 12.01 -8.22
N ILE A 307 20.42 12.49 -9.28
CA ILE A 307 19.97 11.71 -10.41
C ILE A 307 20.91 12.03 -11.58
N SER A 308 21.50 11.00 -12.19
CA SER A 308 22.14 11.13 -13.50
C SER A 308 21.19 10.54 -14.53
N SER A 309 20.54 11.41 -15.29
CA SER A 309 19.55 11.02 -16.30
C SER A 309 19.90 11.65 -17.65
N PRO A 310 19.80 10.90 -18.75
CA PRO A 310 19.90 11.45 -20.11
C PRO A 310 18.60 12.14 -20.56
N ILE A 311 17.50 11.97 -19.81
CA ILE A 311 16.17 12.51 -20.09
C ILE A 311 15.61 13.27 -18.87
N PRO A 312 14.61 14.15 -19.02
CA PRO A 312 13.83 14.66 -17.90
C PRO A 312 13.13 13.54 -17.11
N VAL A 313 12.96 13.71 -15.80
CA VAL A 313 12.33 12.72 -14.91
C VAL A 313 11.37 13.38 -13.92
N TYR A 314 10.34 12.63 -13.51
CA TYR A 314 9.19 13.15 -12.77
C TYR A 314 8.79 12.26 -11.59
N LEU A 315 8.10 12.85 -10.61
CA LEU A 315 7.53 12.11 -9.46
C LEU A 315 6.07 11.69 -9.65
N THR A 316 5.46 12.21 -10.71
CA THR A 316 4.14 11.91 -11.23
C THR A 316 4.24 11.94 -12.75
N PRO A 317 3.66 10.98 -13.47
CA PRO A 317 3.61 11.02 -14.93
C PRO A 317 2.99 12.35 -15.44
N LEU A 318 3.47 12.87 -16.56
CA LEU A 318 2.83 14.01 -17.24
C LEU A 318 1.66 13.55 -18.12
N VAL A 319 1.71 12.28 -18.51
CA VAL A 319 0.76 11.59 -19.37
C VAL A 319 0.32 10.33 -18.62
N ASP A 320 -0.90 10.34 -18.10
CA ASP A 320 -1.48 9.19 -17.41
C ASP A 320 -1.90 8.13 -18.43
N LYS A 321 -1.27 6.94 -18.36
CA LYS A 321 -1.65 5.77 -19.16
C LYS A 321 -2.87 5.04 -18.60
N ASP A 322 -3.17 5.26 -17.33
CA ASP A 322 -4.18 4.53 -16.56
C ASP A 322 -5.09 5.53 -15.83
N ASP A 323 -6.17 6.00 -16.46
CA ASP A 323 -7.36 6.43 -15.71
C ASP A 323 -8.20 5.18 -15.36
N ASP A 324 -7.55 4.20 -14.74
CA ASP A 324 -8.24 3.28 -13.85
C ASP A 324 -8.07 3.88 -12.45
N GLY A 325 -9.07 4.67 -12.05
CA GLY A 325 -9.16 5.21 -10.70
C GLY A 325 -8.93 4.15 -9.63
N PRO A 326 -8.59 4.55 -8.38
CA PRO A 326 -8.17 3.64 -7.34
C PRO A 326 -9.18 2.50 -7.16
N ILE A 327 -8.77 1.28 -7.48
CA ILE A 327 -9.51 0.06 -7.15
C ILE A 327 -9.28 -0.17 -5.66
N ASP A 328 -10.10 0.45 -4.83
CA ASP A 328 -10.25 0.09 -3.43
C ASP A 328 -10.89 -1.32 -3.38
N ASN A 329 -10.03 -2.33 -3.28
CA ASN A 329 -10.45 -3.67 -2.87
C ASN A 329 -10.84 -3.61 -1.40
N ILE A 330 -12.12 -3.34 -1.13
CA ILE A 330 -12.72 -3.54 0.19
C ILE A 330 -12.93 -5.05 0.37
N THR A 331 -12.04 -5.70 1.10
CA THR A 331 -12.23 -7.08 1.59
C THR A 331 -12.79 -7.08 3.01
N GLU A 332 -13.67 -8.04 3.27
CA GLU A 332 -14.30 -8.32 4.58
C GLU A 332 -13.25 -8.63 5.65
N ASP A 333 -13.06 -7.74 6.64
CA ASP A 333 -12.67 -8.12 8.01
C ASP A 333 -12.82 -6.93 8.99
N ASN A 334 -14.07 -6.54 9.27
CA ASN A 334 -14.40 -5.37 10.11
C ASN A 334 -14.19 -5.57 11.63
N VAL A 335 -13.55 -6.65 12.09
CA VAL A 335 -13.43 -6.99 13.52
C VAL A 335 -12.09 -6.57 14.15
N PHE A 336 -11.11 -6.08 13.38
CA PHE A 336 -9.78 -5.69 13.91
C PHE A 336 -9.22 -4.37 13.32
N ASN A 337 -10.08 -3.49 12.80
CA ASN A 337 -9.65 -2.25 12.13
C ASN A 337 -9.22 -1.13 13.09
N GLU A 338 -9.75 -1.11 14.32
CA GLU A 338 -9.46 -0.08 15.33
C GLU A 338 -8.87 -0.72 16.61
N ILE A 339 -7.81 -1.52 16.46
CA ILE A 339 -7.10 -2.14 17.61
C ILE A 339 -6.52 -1.09 18.54
N TYR A 340 -5.94 -0.02 17.98
CA TYR A 340 -5.26 1.04 18.69
C TYR A 340 -6.10 2.34 18.69
N GLU A 341 -5.90 3.19 19.68
CA GLU A 341 -6.32 4.59 19.59
C GLU A 341 -5.70 5.25 18.35
N HIS A 342 -6.27 6.33 17.85
CA HIS A 342 -5.71 7.00 16.67
C HIS A 342 -4.27 7.46 16.93
N ILE A 343 -3.31 6.91 16.17
CA ILE A 343 -1.90 7.25 16.26
C ILE A 343 -1.57 8.19 15.08
N GLU A 344 -1.35 9.47 15.37
CA GLU A 344 -0.88 10.41 14.34
C GLU A 344 0.52 10.01 13.85
N ASN A 345 0.74 10.01 12.53
CA ASN A 345 2.03 9.70 11.89
C ASN A 345 2.57 8.29 12.18
N ASP A 346 1.69 7.30 12.26
CA ASP A 346 2.08 5.90 12.38
C ASP A 346 2.69 5.35 11.08
N GLY A 347 2.36 5.91 9.91
CA GLY A 347 2.99 5.63 8.61
C GLY A 347 4.15 6.58 8.26
N ILE A 348 5.01 6.17 7.31
CA ILE A 348 6.05 7.06 6.78
C ILE A 348 5.38 8.18 5.99
N SER A 349 5.54 9.41 6.46
CA SER A 349 5.03 10.62 5.80
C SER A 349 6.16 11.31 5.03
N ILE A 350 5.97 11.44 3.71
CA ILE A 350 6.97 11.94 2.77
C ILE A 350 6.45 13.14 1.98
N GLU A 351 7.23 14.22 1.96
CA GLU A 351 7.18 15.27 0.95
C GLU A 351 8.30 15.04 -0.07
N LYS A 352 8.00 15.06 -1.37
CA LYS A 352 8.95 14.76 -2.45
C LYS A 352 8.96 15.85 -3.53
N SER A 353 10.14 16.19 -4.05
CA SER A 353 10.30 17.10 -5.19
C SER A 353 11.55 16.77 -6.01
N ILE A 354 11.54 17.07 -7.31
CA ILE A 354 12.72 17.00 -8.18
C ILE A 354 13.01 18.41 -8.71
N ASN A 355 14.25 18.88 -8.55
CA ASN A 355 14.75 20.12 -9.14
C ASN A 355 16.17 19.89 -9.66
N GLU A 356 16.47 20.28 -10.90
CA GLU A 356 17.82 20.19 -11.50
C GLU A 356 18.50 18.82 -11.27
N ASN A 357 17.79 17.72 -11.56
CA ASN A 357 18.24 16.35 -11.36
C ASN A 357 18.59 15.97 -9.90
N LYS A 358 18.00 16.65 -8.93
CA LYS A 358 18.11 16.31 -7.51
C LYS A 358 16.74 15.97 -6.95
N LEU A 359 16.57 14.72 -6.52
CA LEU A 359 15.41 14.28 -5.77
C LEU A 359 15.57 14.69 -4.31
N THR A 360 14.67 15.53 -3.83
CA THR A 360 14.56 15.87 -2.40
C THR A 360 13.42 15.06 -1.79
N ILE A 361 13.75 14.22 -0.80
CA ILE A 361 12.81 13.47 0.03
C ILE A 361 12.87 14.03 1.44
N LYS A 362 11.78 14.61 1.91
CA LYS A 362 11.63 15.07 3.29
C LYS A 362 10.69 14.12 4.02
N VAL A 363 11.25 13.41 5.00
CA VAL A 363 10.54 12.43 5.81
C VAL A 363 10.23 13.04 7.16
N SER A 364 8.98 12.98 7.58
CA SER A 364 8.55 13.45 8.91
C SER A 364 8.89 12.43 9.98
N ARG A 365 8.83 12.83 11.26
CA ARG A 365 9.01 11.92 12.40
C ARG A 365 7.99 10.78 12.35
N LEU A 366 8.46 9.56 12.62
CA LEU A 366 7.63 8.36 12.66
C LEU A 366 7.19 8.05 14.10
N ASN A 367 5.89 7.95 14.32
CA ASN A 367 5.33 7.54 15.61
C ASN A 367 5.03 6.04 15.63
N SER A 368 6.04 5.23 15.33
CA SER A 368 5.99 3.76 15.37
C SER A 368 7.14 3.21 16.21
N ARG A 369 6.90 2.09 16.92
CA ARG A 369 7.96 1.35 17.61
C ARG A 369 8.76 0.47 16.66
N ALA A 370 8.13 -0.04 15.60
CA ALA A 370 8.75 -0.86 14.58
C ALA A 370 9.20 -0.01 13.40
N ASP A 371 10.26 -0.47 12.73
CA ASP A 371 10.73 0.09 11.47
C ASP A 371 9.64 -0.05 10.40
N LYS A 372 9.53 0.96 9.54
CA LYS A 372 8.61 0.94 8.40
C LYS A 372 9.36 1.15 7.10
N SER A 373 8.74 0.77 5.98
CA SER A 373 9.29 1.03 4.66
C SER A 373 8.24 1.47 3.65
N THR A 374 8.64 2.34 2.72
CA THR A 374 7.85 2.77 1.56
C THR A 374 8.79 3.03 0.37
N SER A 375 8.25 3.38 -0.79
CA SER A 375 9.04 3.66 -1.99
C SER A 375 8.67 5.01 -2.62
N VAL A 376 9.69 5.69 -3.17
CA VAL A 376 9.52 6.86 -4.03
C VAL A 376 9.91 6.47 -5.45
N THR A 377 8.92 6.32 -6.31
CA THR A 377 9.09 5.98 -7.72
C THR A 377 9.37 7.23 -8.56
N ILE A 378 10.22 7.08 -9.56
CA ILE A 378 10.61 8.10 -10.54
C ILE A 378 10.19 7.60 -11.92
N TYR A 379 9.57 8.48 -12.69
CA TYR A 379 8.98 8.19 -13.99
C TYR A 379 9.63 9.00 -15.11
N ASP A 380 9.57 8.50 -16.33
CA ASP A 380 9.67 9.36 -17.52
C ASP A 380 8.34 10.10 -17.77
N CYS A 381 8.27 10.93 -18.83
CA CYS A 381 7.07 11.72 -19.10
C CYS A 381 5.82 10.87 -19.44
N LEU A 382 6.03 9.64 -19.93
CA LEU A 382 4.99 8.68 -20.33
C LEU A 382 4.61 7.70 -19.21
N GLY A 383 5.09 7.92 -17.99
CA GLY A 383 4.76 7.10 -16.83
C GLY A 383 5.49 5.77 -16.76
N ASN A 384 6.52 5.53 -17.58
CA ASN A 384 7.37 4.36 -17.41
C ASN A 384 8.24 4.55 -16.16
N VAL A 385 8.34 3.52 -15.31
CA VAL A 385 9.20 3.55 -14.13
C VAL A 385 10.66 3.50 -14.55
N VAL A 386 11.42 4.56 -14.25
CA VAL A 386 12.86 4.66 -14.58
C VAL A 386 13.76 4.61 -13.35
N GLY A 387 13.19 4.68 -12.15
CA GLY A 387 13.93 4.52 -10.90
C GLY A 387 13.03 4.39 -9.68
N GLU A 388 13.55 3.82 -8.60
CA GLU A 388 12.85 3.68 -7.32
C GLU A 388 13.84 3.89 -6.17
N VAL A 389 13.43 4.68 -5.17
CA VAL A 389 14.15 4.83 -3.91
C VAL A 389 13.32 4.22 -2.80
N LYS A 390 13.79 3.12 -2.22
CA LYS A 390 13.20 2.51 -1.02
C LYS A 390 13.58 3.36 0.20
N VAL A 391 12.59 3.82 0.95
CA VAL A 391 12.76 4.57 2.19
C VAL A 391 12.45 3.64 3.35
N ILE A 392 13.44 3.37 4.20
CA ILE A 392 13.30 2.59 5.43
C ILE A 392 13.49 3.56 6.59
N GLN A 393 12.46 3.69 7.43
CA GLN A 393 12.50 4.60 8.57
C GLN A 393 12.49 3.82 9.88
N GLU A 394 13.47 4.11 10.73
CA GLU A 394 13.63 3.49 12.04
C GLU A 394 12.45 3.82 12.96
N GLY A 395 11.91 2.78 13.60
CA GLY A 395 11.00 2.93 14.72
C GLY A 395 11.71 3.48 15.95
N ASN A 396 10.94 4.04 16.88
CA ASN A 396 11.45 4.43 18.19
C ASN A 396 10.91 3.48 19.25
N GLY A 397 11.77 2.58 19.71
CA GLY A 397 11.46 1.62 20.78
C GLY A 397 11.08 2.25 22.13
N ASN A 398 11.26 3.57 22.30
CA ASN A 398 10.82 4.32 23.48
C ASN A 398 9.47 5.03 23.30
N THR A 399 8.85 4.94 22.11
CA THR A 399 7.48 5.46 21.91
C THR A 399 6.52 4.69 22.80
N SER A 400 5.62 5.41 23.48
CA SER A 400 4.60 4.82 24.36
C SER A 400 3.80 3.76 23.62
N ILE A 401 3.49 2.66 24.29
CA ILE A 401 2.58 1.66 23.76
C ILE A 401 1.22 2.34 23.58
N PRO A 402 0.63 2.35 22.37
CA PRO A 402 -0.66 2.98 22.14
C PRO A 402 -1.73 2.31 22.98
N LYS A 403 -2.72 3.09 23.44
CA LYS A 403 -3.88 2.52 24.12
C LYS A 403 -4.77 1.73 23.15
N LEU A 404 -5.63 0.91 23.73
CA LEU A 404 -6.66 0.19 22.99
C LEU A 404 -7.59 1.20 22.31
N GLY A 405 -7.81 0.96 21.02
CA GLY A 405 -8.90 1.58 20.27
C GLY A 405 -10.22 0.86 20.53
N ARG A 406 -11.28 1.35 19.89
CA ARG A 406 -12.65 0.84 20.11
C ARG A 406 -12.76 -0.68 19.95
N THR A 407 -12.13 -1.22 18.92
CA THR A 407 -12.17 -2.66 18.64
C THR A 407 -11.28 -3.43 19.60
N GLY A 408 -10.10 -2.89 19.94
CA GLY A 408 -9.23 -3.44 20.98
C GLY A 408 -9.96 -3.62 22.32
N GLU A 409 -10.68 -2.59 22.78
CA GLU A 409 -11.48 -2.65 24.03
C GLU A 409 -12.55 -3.75 23.99
N GLN A 410 -13.24 -3.91 22.86
CA GLN A 410 -14.26 -4.95 22.68
C GLN A 410 -13.68 -6.36 22.74
N VAL A 411 -12.53 -6.58 22.11
CA VAL A 411 -11.83 -7.88 22.13
C VAL A 411 -11.33 -8.20 23.54
N VAL A 412 -10.79 -7.21 24.25
CA VAL A 412 -10.39 -7.36 25.66
C VAL A 412 -11.58 -7.75 26.53
N ALA A 413 -12.71 -7.06 26.42
CA ALA A 413 -13.94 -7.44 27.11
C ALA A 413 -14.38 -8.88 26.77
N GLY A 414 -14.19 -9.28 25.50
CA GLY A 414 -14.52 -10.61 24.98
C GLY A 414 -13.77 -11.76 25.66
N PHE A 415 -12.52 -11.57 26.08
CA PHE A 415 -11.78 -12.59 26.84
C PHE A 415 -11.78 -12.35 28.36
N ALA A 416 -11.89 -11.10 28.81
CA ALA A 416 -11.92 -10.75 30.24
C ALA A 416 -13.12 -11.39 30.96
N LEU A 417 -14.30 -11.34 30.33
CA LEU A 417 -15.52 -11.88 30.92
C LEU A 417 -15.49 -13.41 31.11
N PRO A 418 -15.10 -14.22 30.11
CA PRO A 418 -14.90 -15.65 30.33
C PRO A 418 -13.83 -15.95 31.37
N ILE A 419 -12.69 -15.23 31.42
CA ILE A 419 -11.69 -15.41 32.49
C ILE A 419 -12.35 -15.23 33.86
N ALA A 420 -13.08 -14.12 34.05
CA ALA A 420 -13.75 -13.81 35.31
C ALA A 420 -14.77 -14.89 35.72
N ARG A 421 -15.61 -15.34 34.78
CA ARG A 421 -16.58 -16.42 35.02
C ARG A 421 -15.90 -17.72 35.43
N GLY A 422 -14.84 -18.11 34.71
CA GLY A 422 -14.07 -19.31 35.02
C GLY A 422 -13.45 -19.27 36.42
N LEU A 423 -12.92 -18.11 36.83
CA LEU A 423 -12.36 -17.92 38.16
C LEU A 423 -13.42 -17.87 39.27
N SER A 424 -14.59 -17.29 39.02
CA SER A 424 -15.72 -17.32 39.95
C SER A 424 -16.22 -18.75 40.19
N ASP A 425 -16.35 -19.55 39.13
CA ASP A 425 -16.70 -20.97 39.26
C ASP A 425 -15.58 -21.76 39.95
N PHE A 426 -14.31 -21.45 39.66
CA PHE A 426 -13.17 -22.06 40.36
C PHE A 426 -13.20 -21.76 41.86
N ASN A 427 -13.57 -20.53 42.23
CA ASN A 427 -13.71 -20.16 43.63
C ASN A 427 -14.80 -20.96 44.34
N LEU A 428 -15.91 -21.18 43.64
CA LEU A 428 -17.00 -22.02 44.14
C LEU A 428 -16.52 -23.46 44.38
N ILE A 429 -15.67 -24.00 43.50
CA ILE A 429 -15.01 -25.30 43.73
C ILE A 429 -14.12 -25.25 44.99
N GLU A 430 -13.30 -24.22 45.18
CA GLU A 430 -12.50 -24.09 46.42
C GLU A 430 -13.36 -24.03 47.68
N GLN A 431 -14.52 -23.37 47.63
CA GLN A 431 -15.49 -23.39 48.74
C GLN A 431 -16.02 -24.80 49.00
N TYR A 432 -16.29 -25.60 47.97
CA TYR A 432 -16.68 -27.00 48.15
C TYR A 432 -15.60 -27.80 48.86
N TYR A 433 -14.32 -27.62 48.50
CA TYR A 433 -13.20 -28.25 49.21
C TYR A 433 -13.11 -27.76 50.67
N HIS A 434 -13.21 -26.45 50.88
CA HIS A 434 -13.10 -25.83 52.21
C HIS A 434 -14.14 -26.38 53.19
N TYR A 435 -15.41 -26.49 52.77
CA TYR A 435 -16.51 -26.98 53.61
C TYR A 435 -16.79 -28.47 53.48
N ASN A 436 -15.87 -29.24 52.90
CA ASN A 436 -16.13 -30.64 52.57
C ASN A 436 -16.29 -31.52 53.81
N LYS A 437 -15.53 -31.28 54.88
CA LYS A 437 -15.66 -32.07 56.11
C LYS A 437 -16.98 -31.84 56.83
N GLU A 438 -17.52 -30.63 56.69
CA GLU A 438 -18.75 -30.19 57.31
C GLU A 438 -19.98 -30.68 56.55
N ALA A 439 -19.91 -30.76 55.21
CA ALA A 439 -21.10 -30.94 54.37
C ALA A 439 -20.94 -31.89 53.17
N ASP A 440 -19.79 -32.58 53.03
CA ASP A 440 -19.49 -33.52 51.94
C ASP A 440 -19.75 -32.93 50.53
N LEU A 441 -19.38 -31.67 50.33
CA LEU A 441 -19.70 -30.92 49.11
C LEU A 441 -18.89 -31.41 47.90
N VAL A 442 -17.68 -31.93 48.10
CA VAL A 442 -16.82 -32.36 46.99
C VAL A 442 -17.43 -33.57 46.28
N SER A 443 -17.99 -34.53 47.01
CA SER A 443 -18.65 -35.70 46.41
C SER A 443 -19.91 -35.29 45.61
N GLN A 444 -20.63 -34.28 46.12
CA GLN A 444 -21.90 -33.81 45.58
C GLN A 444 -21.76 -32.89 44.36
N TYR A 445 -20.68 -32.11 44.27
CA TYR A 445 -20.55 -31.03 43.29
C TYR A 445 -19.27 -31.11 42.44
N VAL A 446 -18.37 -32.08 42.67
CA VAL A 446 -17.15 -32.27 41.87
C VAL A 446 -17.14 -33.67 41.25
N TYR A 447 -17.76 -33.78 40.07
CA TYR A 447 -17.88 -35.00 39.26
C TYR A 447 -17.92 -34.66 37.75
N PRO A 448 -17.65 -35.61 36.83
CA PRO A 448 -17.41 -35.31 35.41
C PRO A 448 -18.52 -34.55 34.67
N SER A 449 -19.79 -34.79 35.00
CA SER A 449 -20.94 -34.13 34.35
C SER A 449 -21.47 -32.92 35.13
N CYS A 450 -20.71 -32.40 36.10
CA CYS A 450 -21.10 -31.20 36.85
C CYS A 450 -20.94 -29.93 36.00
N ASP A 451 -21.96 -29.07 36.03
CA ASP A 451 -21.97 -27.79 35.31
C ASP A 451 -20.81 -26.87 35.70
N ASN A 452 -20.46 -26.78 36.99
CA ASN A 452 -19.38 -25.89 37.44
C ASN A 452 -18.02 -26.30 36.86
N VAL A 453 -17.69 -27.59 36.86
CA VAL A 453 -16.43 -28.11 36.28
C VAL A 453 -16.38 -27.84 34.78
N LYS A 454 -17.51 -28.07 34.09
CA LYS A 454 -17.66 -27.77 32.66
C LYS A 454 -17.52 -26.27 32.37
N ASN A 455 -18.15 -25.41 33.17
CA ASN A 455 -18.15 -23.97 32.95
C ASN A 455 -16.74 -23.39 33.10
N ILE A 456 -15.96 -23.82 34.10
CA ILE A 456 -14.55 -23.38 34.25
C ILE A 456 -13.77 -23.70 32.98
N TRP A 457 -13.86 -24.96 32.53
CA TRP A 457 -13.17 -25.43 31.33
C TRP A 457 -13.58 -24.62 30.09
N SER A 458 -14.88 -24.54 29.80
CA SER A 458 -15.39 -23.83 28.63
C SER A 458 -15.06 -22.34 28.65
N ASN A 459 -15.14 -21.69 29.80
CA ASN A 459 -14.82 -20.26 29.93
C ASN A 459 -13.34 -19.98 29.70
N PHE A 460 -12.43 -20.78 30.28
CA PHE A 460 -11.00 -20.60 30.06
C PHE A 460 -10.58 -20.88 28.62
N TYR A 461 -11.09 -21.93 27.97
CA TYR A 461 -10.80 -22.15 26.55
C TYR A 461 -11.45 -21.12 25.63
N SER A 462 -12.62 -20.58 25.99
CA SER A 462 -13.24 -19.46 25.26
C SER A 462 -12.38 -18.20 25.33
N ALA A 463 -11.86 -17.86 26.52
CA ALA A 463 -10.92 -16.76 26.68
C ALA A 463 -9.66 -17.00 25.84
N ASN A 464 -9.07 -18.20 25.94
CA ASN A 464 -7.87 -18.53 25.21
C ASN A 464 -8.03 -18.39 23.70
N ARG A 465 -9.15 -18.87 23.13
CA ARG A 465 -9.44 -18.72 21.70
C ARG A 465 -9.43 -17.26 21.26
N MET A 466 -10.04 -16.38 22.06
CA MET A 466 -10.08 -14.94 21.76
C MET A 466 -8.70 -14.30 21.91
N ILE A 467 -7.93 -14.69 22.93
CA ILE A 467 -6.54 -14.22 23.12
C ILE A 467 -5.66 -14.65 21.94
N MET A 468 -5.75 -15.90 21.47
CA MET A 468 -4.94 -16.37 20.33
C MET A 468 -5.29 -15.63 19.05
N LEU A 469 -6.58 -15.40 18.78
CA LEU A 469 -7.02 -14.61 17.63
C LEU A 469 -6.52 -13.16 17.71
N PHE A 470 -6.65 -12.53 18.88
CA PHE A 470 -6.16 -11.16 19.06
C PHE A 470 -4.64 -11.10 18.88
N LYS A 471 -3.92 -12.07 19.41
CA LYS A 471 -2.47 -12.17 19.29
C LYS A 471 -2.00 -12.24 17.84
N GLU A 472 -2.68 -13.02 17.00
CA GLU A 472 -2.40 -13.11 15.56
C GLU A 472 -2.69 -11.78 14.85
N LYS A 473 -3.90 -11.23 15.02
CA LYS A 473 -4.31 -9.98 14.34
C LYS A 473 -3.54 -8.75 14.79
N GLU A 474 -3.13 -8.69 16.04
CA GLU A 474 -2.29 -7.62 16.56
C GLU A 474 -0.85 -7.72 16.05
N ALA A 475 -0.33 -8.94 15.84
CA ALA A 475 0.99 -9.17 15.26
C ALA A 475 1.07 -8.81 13.76
N GLU A 476 -0.04 -8.92 13.02
CA GLU A 476 -0.18 -8.41 11.64
C GLU A 476 -0.10 -6.87 11.58
N GLN A 477 -0.27 -6.17 12.70
CA GLN A 477 -0.24 -4.70 12.81
C GLN A 477 1.03 -4.22 13.54
N LEU A 478 0.95 -3.78 14.81
CA LEU A 478 2.13 -3.26 15.54
C LEU A 478 2.86 -4.32 16.38
N GLY A 479 2.20 -5.43 16.75
CA GLY A 479 2.82 -6.51 17.53
C GLY A 479 3.27 -6.10 18.96
N VAL A 480 2.72 -5.03 19.53
CA VAL A 480 3.11 -4.42 20.80
C VAL A 480 2.35 -4.97 22.01
N TYR A 481 1.27 -5.73 21.83
CA TYR A 481 0.46 -6.28 22.93
C TYR A 481 0.76 -7.72 23.30
N GLN A 482 1.70 -8.36 22.61
CA GLN A 482 2.01 -9.79 22.71
C GLN A 482 2.31 -10.24 24.15
N ASP A 483 3.12 -9.49 24.89
CA ASP A 483 3.51 -9.86 26.24
C ASP A 483 2.36 -9.73 27.25
N TYR A 484 1.46 -8.75 27.09
CA TYR A 484 0.23 -8.66 27.90
C TYR A 484 -0.69 -9.86 27.67
N LEU A 485 -0.89 -10.24 26.40
CA LEU A 485 -1.69 -11.40 26.01
C LEU A 485 -1.08 -12.72 26.53
N ASN A 486 0.25 -12.81 26.58
CA ASN A 486 0.94 -13.94 27.21
C ASN A 486 0.67 -14.04 28.71
N VAL A 487 0.63 -12.91 29.44
CA VAL A 487 0.31 -12.90 30.89
C VAL A 487 -1.13 -13.35 31.13
N PHE A 488 -2.11 -12.89 30.33
CA PHE A 488 -3.49 -13.40 30.41
C PHE A 488 -3.61 -14.88 30.08
N SER A 489 -2.78 -15.37 29.12
CA SER A 489 -2.69 -16.80 28.82
C SER A 489 -2.18 -17.59 30.01
N ALA A 490 -1.06 -17.15 30.59
CA ALA A 490 -0.48 -17.78 31.77
C ALA A 490 -1.44 -17.80 32.96
N MET A 491 -2.25 -16.76 33.13
CA MET A 491 -3.21 -16.66 34.23
C MET A 491 -4.18 -17.85 34.24
N HIS A 492 -4.91 -18.10 33.15
CA HIS A 492 -5.90 -19.18 33.13
C HIS A 492 -5.26 -20.57 32.99
N TYR A 493 -4.16 -20.71 32.23
CA TYR A 493 -3.46 -21.99 32.13
C TYR A 493 -2.83 -22.44 33.46
N TYR A 494 -2.36 -21.51 34.31
CA TYR A 494 -1.91 -21.86 35.66
C TYR A 494 -3.03 -22.53 36.46
N TYR A 495 -4.23 -21.93 36.50
CA TYR A 495 -5.37 -22.53 37.21
C TYR A 495 -5.81 -23.87 36.61
N MET A 496 -5.83 -23.98 35.28
CA MET A 496 -6.16 -25.24 34.61
C MET A 496 -5.16 -26.34 34.95
N ALA A 497 -3.87 -26.03 34.91
CA ALA A 497 -2.80 -26.95 35.27
C ALA A 497 -2.89 -27.38 36.74
N VAL A 498 -3.16 -26.47 37.67
CA VAL A 498 -3.34 -26.80 39.09
C VAL A 498 -4.52 -27.75 39.31
N ALA A 499 -5.64 -27.53 38.63
CA ALA A 499 -6.86 -28.32 38.77
C ALA A 499 -6.79 -29.67 38.06
N TRP A 500 -6.40 -29.72 36.79
CA TRP A 500 -6.50 -30.92 35.95
C TRP A 500 -5.16 -31.59 35.63
N LYS A 501 -4.04 -30.94 36.00
CA LYS A 501 -2.68 -31.33 35.62
C LYS A 501 -2.44 -31.16 34.13
N ASP A 502 -2.46 -32.25 33.36
CA ASP A 502 -2.21 -32.21 31.92
C ASP A 502 -3.49 -31.74 31.21
N VAL A 503 -3.43 -30.76 30.31
CA VAL A 503 -4.59 -30.19 29.61
C VAL A 503 -4.21 -29.84 28.17
N PRO A 504 -5.17 -29.75 27.21
CA PRO A 504 -4.89 -29.21 25.89
C PRO A 504 -4.22 -27.83 25.97
N TYR A 505 -3.01 -27.68 25.44
CA TYR A 505 -2.29 -26.41 25.40
C TYR A 505 -2.39 -25.80 24.00
N ILE A 506 -3.24 -24.79 23.86
CA ILE A 506 -3.54 -24.14 22.58
C ILE A 506 -2.86 -22.77 22.60
N ASN A 507 -1.65 -22.68 22.05
CA ASN A 507 -0.87 -21.44 21.92
C ASN A 507 -0.82 -20.92 20.48
N TYR A 508 -1.82 -21.28 19.67
CA TYR A 508 -1.99 -20.94 18.27
C TYR A 508 -3.47 -20.72 17.93
N VAL A 509 -3.75 -20.06 16.80
CA VAL A 509 -5.13 -19.92 16.30
C VAL A 509 -5.62 -21.27 15.78
N LEU A 510 -6.66 -21.78 16.43
CA LEU A 510 -7.16 -23.12 16.21
C LEU A 510 -8.02 -23.21 14.95
N ASP A 511 -7.67 -24.11 14.02
CA ASP A 511 -8.55 -24.48 12.90
C ASP A 511 -9.75 -25.28 13.42
N ILE A 512 -10.96 -24.73 13.22
CA ILE A 512 -12.23 -25.31 13.68
C ILE A 512 -12.44 -26.72 13.10
N ASN A 513 -11.93 -26.99 11.91
CA ASN A 513 -12.05 -28.32 11.28
C ASN A 513 -11.22 -29.39 12.00
N ASN A 514 -10.17 -28.98 12.73
CA ASN A 514 -9.25 -29.85 13.44
C ASN A 514 -9.40 -29.78 14.97
N ALA A 515 -10.42 -29.07 15.47
CA ALA A 515 -10.62 -28.81 16.89
C ALA A 515 -10.95 -30.04 17.75
N TYR A 516 -11.36 -31.14 17.13
CA TYR A 516 -11.89 -32.32 17.83
C TYR A 516 -10.82 -33.35 18.22
N ASN A 517 -9.54 -33.17 17.87
CA ASN A 517 -8.51 -34.21 18.09
C ASN A 517 -7.26 -33.69 18.80
N ILE A 518 -7.45 -32.91 19.86
CA ILE A 518 -6.35 -32.28 20.60
C ILE A 518 -6.02 -33.12 21.84
N SER A 519 -4.78 -33.59 21.94
CA SER A 519 -4.30 -34.33 23.11
C SER A 519 -3.98 -33.39 24.28
N ARG A 520 -3.93 -33.95 25.49
CA ARG A 520 -3.48 -33.23 26.68
C ARG A 520 -1.96 -33.03 26.61
N THR A 521 -1.50 -31.81 26.87
CA THR A 521 -0.09 -31.48 27.01
C THR A 521 0.34 -31.70 28.45
N PRO A 522 1.50 -32.35 28.71
CA PRO A 522 2.02 -32.48 30.06
C PRO A 522 2.21 -31.14 30.76
N ILE A 523 1.82 -31.06 32.04
CA ILE A 523 1.95 -29.84 32.85
C ILE A 523 3.37 -29.25 32.86
N HIS A 524 4.39 -30.11 32.81
CA HIS A 524 5.79 -29.70 32.73
C HIS A 524 6.06 -28.81 31.51
N ASP A 525 5.56 -29.20 30.35
CA ASP A 525 5.81 -28.52 29.09
C ASP A 525 5.01 -27.20 29.02
N ILE A 526 3.77 -27.22 29.54
CA ILE A 526 2.95 -26.00 29.71
C ILE A 526 3.69 -24.99 30.59
N PHE A 527 4.14 -25.40 31.78
CA PHE A 527 4.83 -24.51 32.70
C PHE A 527 6.16 -24.02 32.14
N SER A 528 6.91 -24.85 31.40
CA SER A 528 8.14 -24.39 30.74
C SER A 528 7.87 -23.23 29.77
N ASP A 529 6.84 -23.34 28.93
CA ASP A 529 6.49 -22.30 27.97
C ASP A 529 5.93 -21.04 28.66
N LEU A 530 5.05 -21.21 29.65
CA LEU A 530 4.51 -20.09 30.42
C LEU A 530 5.61 -19.32 31.17
N LYS A 531 6.60 -20.01 31.76
CA LYS A 531 7.72 -19.36 32.44
C LYS A 531 8.52 -18.47 31.49
N ALA A 532 8.91 -19.01 30.33
CA ALA A 532 9.67 -18.24 29.34
C ALA A 532 8.91 -16.99 28.88
N ASN A 533 7.61 -17.12 28.64
CA ASN A 533 6.76 -15.99 28.24
C ASN A 533 6.59 -14.96 29.37
N LEU A 534 6.45 -15.40 30.63
CA LEU A 534 6.35 -14.51 31.79
C LEU A 534 7.67 -13.79 32.10
N GLU A 535 8.81 -14.47 31.96
CA GLU A 535 10.14 -13.85 32.11
C GLU A 535 10.32 -12.71 31.10
N LYS A 536 9.98 -12.96 29.82
CA LYS A 536 9.98 -11.91 28.79
C LYS A 536 9.00 -10.77 29.11
N ALA A 537 7.80 -11.09 29.61
CA ALA A 537 6.84 -10.07 30.00
C ALA A 537 7.36 -9.19 31.16
N ILE A 538 8.07 -9.75 32.14
CA ILE A 538 8.68 -8.99 33.24
C ILE A 538 9.71 -7.99 32.73
N ASP A 539 10.43 -8.30 31.65
CA ASP A 539 11.39 -7.36 31.05
C ASP A 539 10.67 -6.16 30.40
N ASN A 540 9.52 -6.39 29.77
CA ASN A 540 8.85 -5.43 28.88
C ASN A 540 7.67 -4.65 29.49
N LEU A 541 6.96 -5.20 30.48
CA LEU A 541 5.80 -4.55 31.10
C LEU A 541 6.20 -3.33 31.94
N GLU A 542 5.25 -2.49 32.34
CA GLU A 542 5.53 -1.32 33.17
C GLU A 542 5.67 -1.67 34.66
N GLU A 543 6.65 -1.07 35.32
CA GLU A 543 6.82 -1.11 36.77
C GLU A 543 5.86 -0.11 37.43
N LYS A 544 4.61 -0.54 37.65
CA LYS A 544 3.54 0.27 38.24
C LYS A 544 2.64 -0.55 39.15
N LYS A 545 1.82 0.16 39.94
CA LYS A 545 0.68 -0.46 40.62
C LYS A 545 -0.31 -0.97 39.55
N ASN A 546 -0.81 -2.19 39.73
CA ASN A 546 -1.81 -2.77 38.83
C ASN A 546 -3.23 -2.32 39.22
N GLU A 547 -4.07 -2.00 38.23
CA GLU A 547 -5.46 -1.55 38.48
C GLU A 547 -6.43 -2.32 37.58
N SER A 548 -7.07 -3.35 38.13
CA SER A 548 -7.95 -4.26 37.37
C SER A 548 -9.46 -4.04 37.60
N LEU A 549 -9.81 -3.17 38.55
CA LEU A 549 -11.20 -2.84 38.90
C LEU A 549 -11.63 -1.45 38.40
N SER A 550 -10.79 -0.79 37.61
CA SER A 550 -11.13 0.44 36.91
C SER A 550 -12.20 0.17 35.84
N ASN A 551 -12.97 1.20 35.49
CA ASN A 551 -13.91 1.15 34.36
C ASN A 551 -13.20 1.37 33.00
N ASP A 552 -11.89 1.66 33.00
CA ASP A 552 -11.08 1.79 31.79
C ASP A 552 -10.53 0.41 31.38
N ALA A 553 -10.83 -0.02 30.16
CA ALA A 553 -10.34 -1.28 29.60
C ALA A 553 -8.80 -1.30 29.47
N ASN A 554 -8.17 -0.13 29.31
CA ASN A 554 -6.72 0.01 29.27
C ASN A 554 -6.08 -0.30 30.62
N ASP A 555 -6.67 0.15 31.72
CA ASP A 555 -6.18 -0.17 33.06
C ASP A 555 -6.21 -1.68 33.33
N PHE A 556 -7.29 -2.35 32.89
CA PHE A 556 -7.41 -3.81 32.97
C PHE A 556 -6.39 -4.54 32.09
N PHE A 557 -6.20 -4.08 30.85
CA PHE A 557 -5.38 -4.78 29.86
C PHE A 557 -3.87 -4.58 30.06
N PHE A 558 -3.44 -3.36 30.38
CA PHE A 558 -2.03 -3.04 30.57
C PHE A 558 -1.55 -3.43 31.97
N LEU A 559 -1.38 -4.74 32.14
CA LEU A 559 -0.92 -5.38 33.36
C LEU A 559 0.45 -4.86 33.80
N SER A 560 0.66 -4.74 35.11
CA SER A 560 1.99 -4.40 35.63
C SER A 560 2.93 -5.60 35.69
N LYS A 561 4.24 -5.33 35.82
CA LYS A 561 5.27 -6.35 36.06
C LYS A 561 4.93 -7.26 37.23
N ASP A 562 4.26 -6.76 38.27
CA ASP A 562 3.95 -7.54 39.46
C ASP A 562 2.96 -8.68 39.19
N VAL A 563 2.01 -8.50 38.27
CA VAL A 563 1.09 -9.57 37.87
C VAL A 563 1.87 -10.73 37.25
N ALA A 564 2.84 -10.42 36.38
CA ALA A 564 3.71 -11.42 35.77
C ALA A 564 4.66 -12.07 36.80
N ARG A 565 5.25 -11.29 37.72
CA ARG A 565 6.10 -11.81 38.81
C ARG A 565 5.36 -12.80 39.70
N ILE A 566 4.12 -12.48 40.07
CA ILE A 566 3.30 -13.34 40.96
C ILE A 566 2.91 -14.63 40.25
N LEU A 567 2.48 -14.58 38.98
CA LEU A 567 2.19 -15.79 38.20
C LEU A 567 3.43 -16.67 38.04
N LEU A 568 4.58 -16.06 37.74
CA LEU A 568 5.84 -16.78 37.62
C LEU A 568 6.24 -17.42 38.97
N ALA A 569 6.14 -16.69 40.07
CA ALA A 569 6.40 -17.20 41.40
C ALA A 569 5.45 -18.36 41.78
N ASN A 570 4.18 -18.28 41.40
CA ASN A 570 3.20 -19.34 41.60
C ASN A 570 3.59 -20.62 40.86
N ILE A 571 4.02 -20.52 39.60
CA ILE A 571 4.53 -21.66 38.84
C ILE A 571 5.79 -22.23 39.49
N CYS A 572 6.77 -21.38 39.85
CA CYS A 572 7.99 -21.79 40.53
C CYS A 572 7.70 -22.53 41.85
N MET A 573 6.81 -22.00 42.70
CA MET A 573 6.40 -22.68 43.95
C MET A 573 5.75 -24.04 43.68
N TYR A 574 4.94 -24.14 42.62
CA TYR A 574 4.30 -25.41 42.25
C TYR A 574 5.31 -26.45 41.73
N GLN A 575 6.41 -26.00 41.11
CA GLN A 575 7.54 -26.84 40.68
C GLN A 575 8.57 -27.09 41.80
N GLY A 576 8.39 -26.50 42.99
CA GLY A 576 9.32 -26.63 44.12
C GLY A 576 10.56 -25.71 44.03
N GLU A 577 10.56 -24.75 43.10
CA GLU A 577 11.65 -23.81 42.84
C GLU A 577 11.58 -22.56 43.76
N TYR A 578 11.60 -22.79 45.07
CA TYR A 578 11.34 -21.74 46.06
C TYR A 578 12.38 -20.61 46.09
N ASN A 579 13.62 -20.84 45.63
CA ASN A 579 14.63 -19.78 45.50
C ASN A 579 14.26 -18.73 44.43
N GLN A 580 13.64 -19.15 43.32
CA GLN A 580 13.21 -18.22 42.26
C GLN A 580 11.93 -17.49 42.68
N ALA A 581 10.98 -18.22 43.27
CA ALA A 581 9.74 -17.64 43.79
C ALA A 581 10.02 -16.57 44.88
N GLU A 582 10.95 -16.85 45.79
CA GLU A 582 11.36 -15.90 46.83
C GLU A 582 11.82 -14.56 46.21
N LYS A 583 12.71 -14.60 45.20
CA LYS A 583 13.21 -13.38 44.55
C LYS A 583 12.08 -12.58 43.90
N LEU A 584 11.23 -13.25 43.14
CA LEU A 584 10.12 -12.61 42.43
C LEU A 584 9.12 -11.94 43.38
N LEU A 585 8.72 -12.64 44.44
CA LEU A 585 7.80 -12.09 45.45
C LEU A 585 8.48 -11.00 46.30
N GLY A 586 9.79 -11.12 46.53
CA GLY A 586 10.60 -10.10 47.20
C GLY A 586 10.59 -8.76 46.47
N GLU A 587 10.68 -8.77 45.13
CA GLU A 587 10.56 -7.56 44.30
C GLU A 587 9.21 -6.86 44.53
N VAL A 588 8.10 -7.61 44.48
CA VAL A 588 6.73 -7.09 44.72
C VAL A 588 6.59 -6.48 46.11
N ILE A 589 7.21 -7.09 47.15
CA ILE A 589 7.19 -6.54 48.51
C ILE A 589 8.05 -5.27 48.62
N SER A 590 9.15 -5.20 47.88
CA SER A 590 10.12 -4.12 48.00
C SER A 590 9.74 -2.85 47.24
N ASN A 591 8.92 -2.94 46.19
CA ASN A 591 8.55 -1.80 45.35
C ASN A 591 7.61 -0.80 46.04
N GLY A 592 6.89 -1.22 47.08
CA GLY A 592 6.05 -0.36 47.91
C GLY A 592 4.71 0.05 47.30
N PHE A 593 4.24 -0.60 46.22
CA PHE A 593 2.93 -0.29 45.62
C PHE A 593 1.72 -0.79 46.43
N TYR A 594 1.94 -1.76 47.32
CA TYR A 594 0.89 -2.40 48.10
C TYR A 594 1.24 -2.46 49.58
N GLU A 595 0.23 -2.46 50.43
CA GLU A 595 0.43 -2.51 51.88
C GLU A 595 -0.65 -3.35 52.57
N LEU A 596 -0.26 -4.02 53.66
CA LEU A 596 -1.20 -4.82 54.43
C LEU A 596 -2.20 -3.92 55.17
N ASP A 597 -3.47 -4.29 55.11
CA ASP A 597 -4.56 -3.67 55.85
C ASP A 597 -5.38 -4.73 56.63
N ALA A 598 -6.51 -4.33 57.22
CA ALA A 598 -7.37 -5.23 58.00
C ALA A 598 -8.34 -6.09 57.15
N SER A 599 -8.22 -6.09 55.82
CA SER A 599 -9.12 -6.84 54.93
C SER A 599 -9.06 -8.34 55.19
N ASN A 600 -10.21 -9.00 55.25
CA ASN A 600 -10.27 -10.46 55.37
C ASN A 600 -11.01 -11.04 54.17
N TYR A 601 -10.30 -11.73 53.27
CA TYR A 601 -10.87 -12.33 52.06
C TYR A 601 -11.62 -13.66 52.32
N ASN A 602 -11.90 -14.03 53.58
CA ASN A 602 -12.98 -14.94 53.95
C ASN A 602 -14.31 -14.20 54.20
N ASN A 603 -14.29 -12.88 54.39
CA ASN A 603 -15.50 -12.10 54.63
C ASN A 603 -16.11 -11.63 53.31
N LYS A 604 -17.40 -11.96 53.10
CA LYS A 604 -18.18 -11.49 51.95
C LYS A 604 -18.28 -9.96 51.87
N GLU A 605 -18.23 -9.28 53.01
CA GLU A 605 -18.22 -7.81 53.06
C GLU A 605 -16.98 -7.23 52.38
N THR A 606 -15.80 -7.84 52.56
CA THR A 606 -14.58 -7.43 51.85
C THR A 606 -14.76 -7.54 50.33
N ILE A 607 -15.36 -8.64 49.85
CA ILE A 607 -15.65 -8.83 48.42
C ILE A 607 -16.68 -7.83 47.90
N THR A 608 -17.72 -7.56 48.70
CA THR A 608 -18.77 -6.57 48.38
C THR A 608 -18.20 -5.15 48.33
N ASN A 609 -17.26 -4.83 49.22
CA ASN A 609 -16.58 -3.54 49.24
C ASN A 609 -15.73 -3.36 47.98
N LEU A 610 -14.93 -4.36 47.59
CA LEU A 610 -14.15 -4.31 46.34
C LEU A 610 -15.03 -4.11 45.11
N PHE A 611 -16.18 -4.80 45.06
CA PHE A 611 -17.13 -4.67 43.95
C PHE A 611 -17.72 -3.25 43.86
N ASN A 612 -18.07 -2.65 45.00
CA ASN A 612 -18.72 -1.34 45.03
C ASN A 612 -17.74 -0.16 44.94
N ASN A 613 -16.53 -0.32 45.50
CA ASN A 613 -15.60 0.80 45.74
C ASN A 613 -14.24 0.65 45.05
N GLY A 614 -13.99 -0.45 44.32
CA GLY A 614 -12.76 -0.69 43.58
C GLY A 614 -11.59 -1.23 44.40
N SER A 615 -10.37 -1.11 43.85
CA SER A 615 -9.14 -1.68 44.40
C SER A 615 -8.81 -1.18 45.82
N SER A 616 -8.51 -2.11 46.73
CA SER A 616 -7.93 -1.78 48.04
C SER A 616 -6.41 -1.60 47.97
N LYS A 617 -5.80 -1.26 49.12
CA LYS A 617 -4.34 -1.20 49.32
C LYS A 617 -3.64 -2.54 49.08
N GLU A 618 -4.37 -3.64 49.17
CA GLU A 618 -3.88 -5.00 48.96
C GLU A 618 -4.24 -5.59 47.60
N THR A 619 -5.12 -4.93 46.83
CA THR A 619 -5.61 -5.50 45.58
C THR A 619 -4.56 -5.35 44.50
N ILE A 620 -4.11 -6.47 43.93
CA ILE A 620 -3.17 -6.49 42.80
C ILE A 620 -3.94 -6.83 41.52
N PHE A 621 -4.67 -7.94 41.51
CA PHE A 621 -5.53 -8.31 40.39
C PHE A 621 -6.84 -8.94 40.87
N ALA A 622 -7.96 -8.45 40.36
CA ALA A 622 -9.29 -8.94 40.63
C ALA A 622 -10.15 -8.92 39.36
N ALA A 623 -11.12 -9.83 39.26
CA ALA A 623 -11.98 -9.96 38.10
C ALA A 623 -13.46 -9.81 38.50
N HIS A 624 -14.20 -8.97 37.76
CA HIS A 624 -15.64 -8.76 37.93
C HIS A 624 -16.47 -9.86 37.27
N ASN A 625 -17.47 -10.37 37.98
CA ASN A 625 -18.47 -11.28 37.44
C ASN A 625 -19.88 -10.81 37.80
N GLU A 626 -20.85 -11.03 36.92
CA GLU A 626 -22.25 -10.72 37.25
C GLU A 626 -22.79 -11.74 38.29
N PRO A 627 -23.45 -11.28 39.37
CA PRO A 627 -23.94 -12.18 40.40
C PRO A 627 -25.07 -13.07 39.89
N GLN A 628 -24.93 -14.40 40.07
CA GLN A 628 -26.04 -15.35 40.00
C GLN A 628 -26.46 -15.75 41.42
N SER A 629 -27.70 -15.43 41.82
CA SER A 629 -28.26 -15.84 43.11
C SER A 629 -29.11 -17.11 42.96
N ARG A 630 -28.92 -18.12 43.82
CA ARG A 630 -29.83 -19.25 43.99
C ARG A 630 -30.16 -19.49 45.48
N GLY A 631 -31.38 -19.13 45.89
CA GLY A 631 -32.02 -19.64 47.11
C GLY A 631 -31.46 -19.17 48.47
N ASN A 632 -32.00 -19.75 49.55
CA ASN A 632 -31.81 -19.31 50.95
C ASN A 632 -30.56 -19.88 51.67
N ILE A 633 -29.58 -20.44 50.92
CA ILE A 633 -28.25 -20.80 51.45
C ILE A 633 -27.23 -20.05 50.61
N SER A 634 -26.43 -19.18 51.23
CA SER A 634 -25.48 -18.33 50.51
C SER A 634 -24.18 -19.06 50.21
N ILE A 635 -24.21 -19.94 49.21
CA ILE A 635 -23.04 -20.32 48.41
C ILE A 635 -23.32 -19.75 47.02
N GLY A 636 -22.98 -18.48 46.81
CA GLY A 636 -23.10 -17.81 45.51
C GLY A 636 -21.74 -17.73 44.86
N THR A 637 -21.67 -17.93 43.54
CA THR A 637 -20.52 -17.49 42.74
C THR A 637 -20.25 -16.01 43.07
N PRO A 638 -19.06 -15.67 43.58
CA PRO A 638 -18.80 -14.30 44.04
C PRO A 638 -18.85 -13.32 42.84
N PRO A 639 -19.43 -12.12 43.04
CA PRO A 639 -19.53 -11.09 41.99
C PRO A 639 -18.16 -10.45 41.64
N LEU A 640 -17.14 -10.77 42.43
CA LEU A 640 -15.77 -10.34 42.22
C LEU A 640 -14.84 -11.36 42.86
N VAL A 641 -13.77 -11.74 42.16
CA VAL A 641 -12.73 -12.63 42.71
C VAL A 641 -11.39 -11.88 42.75
N PRO A 642 -10.86 -11.57 43.95
CA PRO A 642 -9.50 -11.07 44.11
C PRO A 642 -8.48 -12.21 43.91
N ILE A 643 -7.96 -12.34 42.70
CA ILE A 643 -7.04 -13.41 42.28
C ILE A 643 -5.66 -13.23 42.93
N MET A 644 -5.19 -11.99 42.98
CA MET A 644 -3.87 -11.65 43.50
C MET A 644 -4.02 -10.54 44.53
N THR A 645 -3.58 -10.83 45.75
CA THR A 645 -3.63 -9.90 46.88
C THR A 645 -2.26 -9.80 47.53
N TYR A 646 -1.98 -8.65 48.14
CA TYR A 646 -0.73 -8.47 48.86
C TYR A 646 -0.61 -9.41 50.06
N THR A 647 -1.73 -9.76 50.70
CA THR A 647 -1.76 -10.81 51.73
C THR A 647 -1.24 -12.15 51.17
N ASP A 648 -1.67 -12.55 49.96
CA ASP A 648 -1.16 -13.77 49.32
C ASP A 648 0.35 -13.69 49.06
N VAL A 649 0.82 -12.56 48.53
CA VAL A 649 2.24 -12.32 48.25
C VAL A 649 3.09 -12.48 49.50
N VAL A 650 2.70 -11.85 50.61
CA VAL A 650 3.47 -11.92 51.87
C VAL A 650 3.46 -13.34 52.45
N LEU A 651 2.33 -14.06 52.39
CA LEU A 651 2.24 -15.44 52.87
C LEU A 651 3.00 -16.43 51.97
N SER A 652 2.97 -16.25 50.66
CA SER A 652 3.73 -17.03 49.67
C SER A 652 5.24 -16.76 49.76
N TYR A 653 5.63 -15.52 50.07
CA TYR A 653 7.02 -15.17 50.35
C TYR A 653 7.50 -15.81 51.66
N ALA A 654 6.68 -15.78 52.71
CA ALA A 654 6.96 -16.48 53.96
C ALA A 654 7.10 -18.00 53.76
N GLU A 655 6.25 -18.61 52.94
CA GLU A 655 6.38 -20.02 52.56
C GLU A 655 7.71 -20.29 51.85
N SER A 656 8.07 -19.46 50.86
CA SER A 656 9.31 -19.62 50.11
C SER A 656 10.55 -19.51 51.00
N LEU A 657 10.57 -18.52 51.91
CA LEU A 657 11.62 -18.37 52.93
C LEU A 657 11.73 -19.62 53.81
N TYR A 658 10.60 -20.15 54.30
CA TYR A 658 10.58 -21.35 55.13
C TYR A 658 11.16 -22.56 54.37
N LYS A 659 10.75 -22.75 53.11
CA LYS A 659 11.22 -23.85 52.25
C LYS A 659 12.71 -23.72 51.88
N ASN A 660 13.23 -22.50 51.84
CA ASN A 660 14.65 -22.20 51.68
C ASN A 660 15.43 -22.28 53.01
N GLY A 661 14.81 -22.72 54.11
CA GLY A 661 15.45 -22.90 55.42
C GLY A 661 15.58 -21.62 56.26
N ARG A 662 14.98 -20.50 55.83
CA ARG A 662 15.03 -19.18 56.49
C ARG A 662 13.85 -18.98 57.45
N THR A 663 13.69 -19.89 58.40
CA THR A 663 12.51 -19.98 59.29
C THR A 663 12.22 -18.70 60.06
N LEU A 664 13.24 -18.05 60.65
CA LEU A 664 13.04 -16.81 61.43
C LEU A 664 12.50 -15.66 60.58
N GLU A 665 12.91 -15.61 59.31
CA GLU A 665 12.47 -14.58 58.38
C GLU A 665 11.05 -14.88 57.89
N ALA A 666 10.74 -16.15 57.64
CA ALA A 666 9.37 -16.59 57.35
C ALA A 666 8.41 -16.24 58.50
N GLU A 667 8.81 -16.49 59.76
CA GLU A 667 8.03 -16.11 60.94
C GLU A 667 7.83 -14.60 61.05
N SER A 668 8.85 -13.81 60.72
CA SER A 668 8.75 -12.34 60.69
C SER A 668 7.72 -11.87 59.67
N GLN A 669 7.71 -12.42 58.45
CA GLN A 669 6.71 -12.06 57.43
C GLN A 669 5.30 -12.49 57.84
N LEU A 670 5.15 -13.71 58.39
CA LEU A 670 3.87 -14.17 58.92
C LEU A 670 3.36 -13.26 60.04
N GLN A 671 4.23 -12.79 60.94
CA GLN A 671 3.86 -11.90 62.03
C GLN A 671 3.32 -10.55 61.54
N LYS A 672 3.80 -10.05 60.39
CA LYS A 672 3.23 -8.84 59.76
C LYS A 672 1.77 -9.06 59.38
N VAL A 673 1.45 -10.20 58.77
CA VAL A 673 0.08 -10.57 58.40
C VAL A 673 -0.79 -10.73 59.64
N ILE A 674 -0.33 -11.48 60.65
CA ILE A 674 -1.06 -11.68 61.92
C ILE A 674 -1.43 -10.32 62.55
N THR A 675 -0.46 -9.40 62.59
CA THR A 675 -0.64 -8.08 63.20
C THR A 675 -1.63 -7.23 62.42
N ALA A 676 -1.49 -7.17 61.09
CA ALA A 676 -2.34 -6.35 60.22
C ALA A 676 -3.79 -6.86 60.17
N LYS A 677 -3.97 -8.19 60.20
CA LYS A 677 -5.28 -8.86 60.09
C LYS A 677 -5.97 -9.09 61.42
N HIS A 678 -5.29 -8.81 62.54
CA HIS A 678 -5.79 -9.04 63.90
C HIS A 678 -6.25 -10.49 64.14
N ILE A 679 -5.53 -11.47 63.57
CA ILE A 679 -5.82 -12.90 63.75
C ILE A 679 -4.89 -13.54 64.77
N SER A 680 -5.18 -14.78 65.14
CA SER A 680 -4.26 -15.65 65.87
C SER A 680 -4.13 -16.97 65.11
N VAL A 681 -2.94 -17.53 65.08
CA VAL A 681 -2.64 -18.74 64.30
C VAL A 681 -2.13 -19.86 65.20
N THR A 682 -2.41 -21.08 64.79
CA THR A 682 -2.06 -22.34 65.44
C THR A 682 -1.28 -23.24 64.48
N GLY A 683 -0.42 -24.11 65.01
CA GLY A 683 0.40 -25.01 64.22
C GLY A 683 1.74 -25.33 64.90
N GLU A 684 2.25 -26.53 64.65
CA GLU A 684 3.48 -27.04 65.26
C GLU A 684 4.74 -26.35 64.70
N ASN A 685 4.69 -25.93 63.44
CA ASN A 685 5.77 -25.23 62.73
C ASN A 685 5.25 -24.02 61.94
N THR A 686 6.16 -23.21 61.41
CA THR A 686 5.83 -21.99 60.66
C THR A 686 4.93 -22.27 59.44
N LEU A 687 5.15 -23.38 58.71
CA LEU A 687 4.35 -23.72 57.54
C LEU A 687 2.90 -24.06 57.91
N GLU A 688 2.68 -24.74 59.03
CA GLU A 688 1.33 -24.98 59.57
C GLU A 688 0.65 -23.71 60.06
N LYS A 689 1.40 -22.77 60.65
CA LYS A 689 0.86 -21.46 61.01
C LYS A 689 0.48 -20.63 59.78
N ILE A 690 1.26 -20.71 58.69
CA ILE A 690 0.90 -20.12 57.40
C ILE A 690 -0.37 -20.77 56.84
N LYS A 691 -0.49 -22.10 56.93
CA LYS A 691 -1.69 -22.85 56.54
C LYS A 691 -2.93 -22.35 57.30
N ASP A 692 -2.83 -22.20 58.62
CA ASP A 692 -3.93 -21.69 59.45
C ASP A 692 -4.30 -20.23 59.09
N ALA A 693 -3.30 -19.36 58.91
CA ALA A 693 -3.54 -17.99 58.44
C ALA A 693 -4.30 -17.95 57.10
N ARG A 694 -3.87 -18.77 56.13
CA ARG A 694 -4.52 -18.87 54.81
C ARG A 694 -5.97 -19.37 54.90
N LEU A 695 -6.24 -20.37 55.73
CA LEU A 695 -7.59 -20.88 55.97
C LEU A 695 -8.52 -19.82 56.59
N GLN A 696 -7.97 -18.91 57.41
CA GLN A 696 -8.73 -17.83 58.05
C GLN A 696 -8.93 -16.58 57.17
N LEU A 697 -8.15 -16.44 56.08
CA LEU A 697 -8.05 -15.18 55.33
C LEU A 697 -8.34 -15.26 53.83
N MET A 698 -8.20 -16.41 53.16
CA MET A 698 -8.01 -16.48 51.69
C MET A 698 -9.09 -17.23 50.90
N LEU A 699 -10.24 -17.56 51.48
CA LEU A 699 -11.30 -18.39 50.86
C LEU A 699 -11.80 -17.86 49.51
N TYR A 700 -11.94 -16.54 49.34
CA TYR A 700 -12.43 -15.95 48.09
C TYR A 700 -11.32 -15.59 47.08
N THR A 701 -10.10 -16.13 47.20
CA THR A 701 -8.93 -15.70 46.38
C THR A 701 -8.37 -16.74 45.40
N ASN A 702 -8.88 -17.98 45.39
CA ASN A 702 -8.41 -19.08 44.54
C ASN A 702 -6.96 -19.53 44.77
N THR A 703 -6.36 -19.24 45.92
CA THR A 703 -4.95 -19.60 46.19
C THR A 703 -4.80 -20.78 47.15
N ASN A 704 -5.87 -21.14 47.88
CA ASN A 704 -5.80 -22.15 48.93
C ASN A 704 -5.59 -23.56 48.37
N PHE A 705 -6.30 -23.94 47.32
CA PHE A 705 -6.20 -25.30 46.79
C PHE A 705 -4.78 -25.60 46.30
N ALA A 706 -4.16 -24.67 45.57
CA ALA A 706 -2.79 -24.79 45.11
C ALA A 706 -1.79 -24.92 46.28
N PHE A 707 -1.93 -24.07 47.31
CA PHE A 707 -1.08 -24.10 48.52
C PHE A 707 -1.20 -25.43 49.27
N MET A 708 -2.43 -25.89 49.51
CA MET A 708 -2.69 -27.12 50.24
C MET A 708 -2.16 -28.34 49.47
N LYS A 709 -2.28 -28.34 48.14
CA LYS A 709 -1.80 -29.42 47.28
C LYS A 709 -0.27 -29.51 47.25
N ARG A 710 0.44 -28.40 46.97
CA ARG A 710 1.92 -28.41 46.87
C ARG A 710 2.62 -28.70 48.21
N ASN A 711 1.93 -28.46 49.33
CA ASN A 711 2.45 -28.75 50.68
C ASN A 711 1.90 -30.05 51.29
N ASN A 712 1.19 -30.88 50.52
CA ASN A 712 0.61 -32.15 50.97
C ASN A 712 -0.39 -32.03 52.13
N PHE A 713 -1.05 -30.89 52.28
CA PHE A 713 -2.10 -30.67 53.30
C PHE A 713 -3.51 -30.99 52.78
N ALA A 714 -3.75 -30.91 51.46
CA ALA A 714 -5.09 -30.92 50.87
C ALA A 714 -5.94 -32.12 51.29
N LYS A 715 -5.38 -33.33 51.29
CA LYS A 715 -6.09 -34.56 51.66
C LYS A 715 -6.65 -34.50 53.07
N GLU A 716 -5.78 -34.16 54.02
CA GLU A 716 -6.14 -34.10 55.44
C GLU A 716 -7.04 -32.89 55.70
N VAL A 717 -6.70 -31.71 55.20
CA VAL A 717 -7.46 -30.47 55.45
C VAL A 717 -8.88 -30.58 54.92
N TYR A 718 -9.05 -31.04 53.68
CA TYR A 718 -10.36 -31.11 53.03
C TYR A 718 -11.09 -32.46 53.25
N GLY A 719 -10.43 -33.48 53.79
CA GLY A 719 -11.06 -34.79 54.02
C GLY A 719 -11.48 -35.47 52.72
N ILE A 720 -10.59 -35.49 51.73
CA ILE A 720 -10.84 -36.02 50.37
C ILE A 720 -9.97 -37.24 50.08
N GLU A 721 -10.35 -38.00 49.05
CA GLU A 721 -9.52 -39.07 48.50
C GLU A 721 -8.40 -38.54 47.61
N GLU A 722 -7.33 -39.34 47.43
CA GLU A 722 -6.13 -38.94 46.69
C GLU A 722 -6.42 -38.48 45.25
N TYR A 723 -7.33 -39.17 44.57
CA TYR A 723 -7.67 -38.84 43.18
C TYR A 723 -8.36 -37.47 43.05
N ARG A 724 -8.96 -36.96 44.14
CA ARG A 724 -9.62 -35.65 44.18
C ARG A 724 -8.66 -34.49 44.40
N LEU A 725 -7.35 -34.74 44.39
CA LEU A 725 -6.35 -33.68 44.20
C LEU A 725 -6.35 -33.15 42.76
N LEU A 726 -7.07 -33.81 41.85
CA LEU A 726 -7.34 -33.36 40.49
C LEU A 726 -8.84 -33.25 40.28
N LEU A 727 -9.28 -32.29 39.47
CA LEU A 727 -10.65 -32.25 39.00
C LEU A 727 -10.87 -33.27 37.87
N PRO A 728 -12.10 -33.79 37.69
CA PRO A 728 -12.42 -34.59 36.52
C PRO A 728 -12.39 -33.72 35.26
N ILE A 729 -11.90 -34.28 34.16
CA ILE A 729 -12.12 -33.71 32.83
C ILE A 729 -13.64 -33.70 32.56
N PRO A 730 -14.23 -32.60 32.06
CA PRO A 730 -15.66 -32.54 31.80
C PRO A 730 -16.11 -33.68 30.87
N GLN A 731 -17.22 -34.32 31.20
CA GLN A 731 -17.72 -35.50 30.49
C GLN A 731 -17.94 -35.23 29.00
N GLN A 732 -18.35 -34.01 28.64
CA GLN A 732 -18.55 -33.61 27.25
C GLN A 732 -17.24 -33.65 26.45
N GLU A 733 -16.12 -33.23 27.03
CA GLU A 733 -14.81 -33.23 26.38
C GLU A 733 -14.32 -34.65 26.09
N ILE A 734 -14.58 -35.59 27.01
CA ILE A 734 -14.30 -37.02 26.82
C ILE A 734 -15.14 -37.61 25.68
N ILE A 735 -16.37 -37.12 25.48
CA ILE A 735 -17.28 -37.62 24.45
C ILE A 735 -16.90 -37.07 23.06
N VAL A 736 -16.55 -35.78 22.97
CA VAL A 736 -16.35 -35.10 21.67
C VAL A 736 -14.92 -35.18 21.15
N ASN A 737 -13.93 -35.41 22.00
CA ASN A 737 -12.52 -35.48 21.62
C ASN A 737 -11.94 -36.88 21.89
N PRO A 738 -11.75 -37.74 20.86
CA PRO A 738 -11.25 -39.09 21.04
C PRO A 738 -9.81 -39.18 21.56
N SER A 739 -9.04 -38.08 21.53
CA SER A 739 -7.70 -38.00 22.11
C SER A 739 -7.68 -37.63 23.60
N MET A 740 -8.84 -37.33 24.21
CA MET A 740 -8.93 -36.97 25.63
C MET A 740 -9.06 -38.21 26.52
N THR A 741 -8.39 -38.17 27.66
CA THR A 741 -8.49 -39.20 28.70
C THR A 741 -8.89 -38.58 30.04
N GLN A 742 -9.70 -39.32 30.79
CA GLN A 742 -10.12 -38.91 32.14
C GLN A 742 -8.93 -38.98 33.12
N ASN A 743 -8.94 -38.12 34.13
CA ASN A 743 -8.01 -38.21 35.26
C ASN A 743 -8.30 -39.51 36.07
N PRO A 744 -7.25 -40.19 36.59
CA PRO A 744 -7.46 -41.44 37.31
C PRO A 744 -8.44 -41.30 38.48
N GLY A 745 -9.36 -42.26 38.63
CA GLY A 745 -10.33 -42.31 39.73
C GLY A 745 -11.71 -41.70 39.45
N TYR A 746 -11.91 -41.12 38.26
CA TYR A 746 -13.18 -40.53 37.81
C TYR A 746 -13.90 -41.33 36.73
#